data_AF-C9SR34-F1
#
_entry.id   AF-C9SR34-F1
#
_cell.length_a   1.000
_cell.length_b   1.000
_cell.length_c   1.000
_cell.angle_alpha   90.00
_cell.angle_beta   90.00
_cell.angle_gamma   90.00
#
_symmetry.space_group_name_H-M   'P 1'
#
loop_
_entity.id
_entity.type
_entity.pdbx_description
1 polymer ?
#
loop_
_entity_poly.entity_id
_entity_poly.type
_entity_poly.pdbx_seq_one_letter_code
_entity_poly.pdbx_strand_id
1 'polypeptide(L)'
;MSKSWTSTLRLPKSTLPPRPLPQFRAEYLRRCTDDLYKWQAAHRTGDKFVLHDGPPYANGGLHVGHGLNKVLKDMILRVQVQEGRPVEYRPGWDCHGLPIELKALGDAQGRGMTAVEIRTSARALAAKTVREQMDGFRSFGVMADWDARWTTMDPDYEIRQLRLFQQMRPTSGFPIIADDAVMDELRRARAGFEGGHLYAIIWTTTPWTLPANRAIAVHDELDYDVVAIRGDAYIVAQARSEILDTLFPDTRREILWSTKGANLKQLRYANRLRGRAAASQPVIHADFVSADSGSGLVHCAPGHGFDDYAVCSGLGIDAAAPIDDEGHFTRDAFPDAPERLTEASPILKGGSKGRAGSSSREHANVLHVEKYKHKYPYDWRTKQPVVIRATQQWFADVDSIKDSALAALRDVKFVPDAGRKRLESFVVGRSEWCISRQRAWGVPIPALYDAEGRAVVTDESVDHIISVIRARGIDAWFRRRTRGARLDCALPAPRSTTYRRGTDTMDVWFDSGSSWTQSEGQADVYLEGSDQHRGWFQSSLLTYPAVLRADLHLLLSVHAAVKAALERARLAKMLGSSLQSAVVVSVPAAPSAAVLARYAADLDALFVVSSVEVRVGAAPPEAPLCTRVRGRRWHQGRCQRAAAHGGASARGAGATSPRREDSLCGKVQGGRRGAGGAASRGGPNVR
;
A
#
# COMPACT_ATOMS: atom_id res chain seq x y z
N MET A 1 -18.88 -79.77 -34.06
CA MET A 1 -18.94 -78.76 -32.98
C MET A 1 -17.52 -78.44 -32.55
N SER A 2 -17.03 -77.21 -32.70
CA SER A 2 -15.72 -76.85 -32.16
C SER A 2 -15.81 -76.76 -30.63
N LYS A 3 -14.84 -77.35 -29.92
CA LYS A 3 -14.78 -77.25 -28.46
C LYS A 3 -14.36 -75.82 -28.09
N SER A 4 -15.20 -75.13 -27.32
CA SER A 4 -14.85 -73.83 -26.73
C SER A 4 -13.99 -74.04 -25.48
N TRP A 5 -12.82 -73.41 -25.44
CA TRP A 5 -11.88 -73.45 -24.30
C TRP A 5 -12.04 -72.25 -23.36
N THR A 6 -13.05 -71.40 -23.55
CA THR A 6 -13.24 -70.18 -22.76
C THR A 6 -13.34 -70.44 -21.25
N SER A 7 -13.88 -71.59 -20.84
CA SER A 7 -14.01 -71.99 -19.43
C SER A 7 -12.70 -72.44 -18.77
N THR A 8 -11.65 -72.75 -19.54
CA THR A 8 -10.33 -73.12 -18.99
C THR A 8 -9.42 -71.91 -18.77
N LEU A 9 -9.80 -70.74 -19.32
CA LEU A 9 -9.04 -69.50 -19.20
C LEU A 9 -9.49 -68.72 -17.95
N ARG A 10 -8.53 -68.29 -17.12
CA ARG A 10 -8.76 -67.36 -16.00
C ARG A 10 -8.66 -65.91 -16.46
N LEU A 11 -9.65 -65.47 -17.25
CA LEU A 11 -9.71 -64.09 -17.72
C LEU A 11 -9.95 -63.11 -16.54
N PRO A 12 -9.42 -61.88 -16.61
CA PRO A 12 -9.74 -60.84 -15.63
C PRO A 12 -11.25 -60.60 -15.54
N LYS A 13 -11.80 -60.68 -14.32
CA LYS A 13 -13.20 -60.34 -14.02
C LYS A 13 -13.19 -59.12 -13.12
N SER A 14 -13.89 -58.06 -13.54
CA SER A 14 -14.00 -56.83 -12.77
C SER A 14 -15.43 -56.31 -12.86
N THR A 15 -15.91 -55.73 -11.76
CA THR A 15 -17.14 -54.93 -11.72
C THR A 15 -16.88 -53.48 -12.13
N LEU A 16 -15.61 -53.09 -12.33
CA LEU A 16 -15.24 -51.76 -12.79
C LEU A 16 -15.68 -51.57 -14.24
N PRO A 17 -16.53 -50.58 -14.55
CA PRO A 17 -16.93 -50.33 -15.92
C PRO A 17 -15.74 -49.84 -16.75
N PRO A 18 -15.69 -50.16 -18.06
CA PRO A 18 -14.57 -49.77 -18.93
C PRO A 18 -14.48 -48.27 -19.17
N ARG A 19 -15.55 -47.51 -18.91
CA ARG A 19 -15.57 -46.05 -18.94
C ARG A 19 -16.34 -45.52 -17.73
N PRO A 20 -15.98 -44.35 -17.20
CA PRO A 20 -16.79 -43.67 -16.19
C PRO A 20 -18.20 -43.41 -16.74
N LEU A 21 -19.20 -43.81 -15.97
CA LEU A 21 -20.60 -43.59 -16.33
C LEU A 21 -20.99 -42.14 -15.99
N PRO A 22 -21.48 -41.34 -16.95
CA PRO A 22 -21.75 -39.91 -16.75
C PRO A 22 -22.66 -39.59 -15.56
N GLN A 23 -23.64 -40.46 -15.27
CA GLN A 23 -24.58 -40.28 -14.15
C GLN A 23 -23.90 -40.26 -12.77
N PHE A 24 -22.73 -40.90 -12.62
CA PHE A 24 -21.99 -40.92 -11.34
C PHE A 24 -20.99 -39.78 -11.21
N ARG A 25 -20.81 -38.92 -12.23
CA ARG A 25 -19.82 -37.83 -12.19
C ARG A 25 -20.03 -36.89 -11.01
N ALA A 26 -21.28 -36.48 -10.76
CA ALA A 26 -21.60 -35.59 -9.65
C ALA A 26 -21.31 -36.24 -8.28
N GLU A 27 -21.61 -37.55 -8.16
CA GLU A 27 -21.29 -38.32 -6.95
C GLU A 27 -19.77 -38.39 -6.74
N TYR A 28 -19.00 -38.74 -7.78
CA TYR A 28 -17.54 -38.83 -7.69
C TYR A 28 -16.89 -37.49 -7.36
N LEU A 29 -17.37 -36.39 -7.95
CA LEU A 29 -16.88 -35.05 -7.61
C LEU A 29 -17.09 -34.76 -6.13
N ARG A 30 -18.33 -34.89 -5.62
CA ARG A 30 -18.64 -34.66 -4.20
C ARG A 30 -17.79 -35.52 -3.28
N ARG A 31 -17.64 -36.82 -3.59
CA ARG A 31 -16.84 -37.76 -2.80
C ARG A 31 -15.36 -37.39 -2.75
N CYS A 32 -14.81 -36.87 -3.84
CA CYS A 32 -13.40 -36.51 -3.98
C CYS A 32 -13.09 -35.05 -3.58
N THR A 33 -14.12 -34.24 -3.30
CA THR A 33 -13.98 -32.84 -2.85
C THR A 33 -14.58 -32.64 -1.46
N ASP A 34 -15.89 -32.43 -1.36
CA ASP A 34 -16.57 -31.93 -0.17
C ASP A 34 -16.56 -32.99 0.94
N ASP A 35 -16.82 -34.24 0.58
CA ASP A 35 -16.80 -35.36 1.54
C ASP A 35 -15.35 -35.65 1.98
N LEU A 36 -14.38 -35.54 1.05
CA LEU A 36 -12.96 -35.71 1.37
C LEU A 36 -12.44 -34.60 2.30
N TYR A 37 -12.86 -33.35 2.08
CA TYR A 37 -12.48 -32.22 2.93
C TYR A 37 -12.99 -32.39 4.37
N LYS A 38 -14.24 -32.85 4.52
CA LYS A 38 -14.82 -33.17 5.83
C LYS A 38 -14.14 -34.38 6.46
N TRP A 39 -13.87 -35.41 5.68
CA TRP A 39 -13.20 -36.62 6.15
C TRP A 39 -11.80 -36.32 6.68
N GLN A 40 -10.97 -35.57 5.94
CA GLN A 40 -9.60 -35.29 6.37
C GLN A 40 -9.59 -34.48 7.67
N ALA A 41 -10.50 -33.51 7.83
CA ALA A 41 -10.58 -32.69 9.04
C ALA A 41 -10.90 -33.52 10.30
N ALA A 42 -11.66 -34.61 10.13
CA ALA A 42 -12.04 -35.49 11.24
C ALA A 42 -11.04 -36.62 11.54
N HIS A 43 -10.17 -36.97 10.58
CA HIS A 43 -9.31 -38.17 10.69
C HIS A 43 -7.81 -37.88 10.66
N ARG A 44 -7.38 -36.70 10.18
CA ARG A 44 -5.98 -36.30 10.20
C ARG A 44 -5.62 -35.68 11.55
N THR A 45 -4.39 -35.90 11.97
CA THR A 45 -3.86 -35.46 13.28
C THR A 45 -2.48 -34.82 13.07
N GLY A 46 -2.08 -33.93 13.98
CA GLY A 46 -0.83 -33.16 13.87
C GLY A 46 -1.07 -31.71 13.43
N ASP A 47 0.02 -31.02 13.07
CA ASP A 47 0.01 -29.59 12.78
C ASP A 47 -0.76 -29.30 11.49
N LYS A 48 -1.79 -28.47 11.63
CA LYS A 48 -2.66 -28.03 10.55
C LYS A 48 -1.86 -27.25 9.50
N PHE A 49 -2.05 -27.61 8.23
CA PHE A 49 -1.51 -26.88 7.09
C PHE A 49 -2.55 -25.91 6.54
N VAL A 50 -2.24 -24.63 6.52
CA VAL A 50 -3.14 -23.54 6.11
C VAL A 50 -2.67 -22.96 4.78
N LEU A 51 -3.50 -23.10 3.75
CA LEU A 51 -3.29 -22.41 2.47
C LEU A 51 -4.20 -21.19 2.43
N HIS A 52 -3.62 -19.99 2.41
CA HIS A 52 -4.39 -18.76 2.32
C HIS A 52 -4.72 -18.44 0.86
N ASP A 53 -6.01 -18.28 0.57
CA ASP A 53 -6.50 -18.07 -0.78
C ASP A 53 -6.44 -16.59 -1.17
N GLY A 54 -5.69 -16.26 -2.23
CA GLY A 54 -5.81 -14.96 -2.86
C GLY A 54 -7.20 -14.81 -3.48
N PRO A 55 -7.99 -13.81 -3.07
CA PRO A 55 -9.39 -13.72 -3.48
C PRO A 55 -9.49 -13.32 -4.96
N PRO A 56 -10.02 -14.17 -5.86
CA PRO A 56 -10.36 -13.77 -7.22
C PRO A 56 -11.38 -12.64 -7.24
N TYR A 57 -11.28 -11.80 -8.26
CA TYR A 57 -12.16 -10.67 -8.44
C TYR A 57 -13.54 -11.09 -8.98
N ALA A 58 -14.61 -10.67 -8.31
CA ALA A 58 -15.99 -11.08 -8.60
C ALA A 58 -16.64 -10.27 -9.72
N ASN A 59 -15.98 -10.13 -10.88
CA ASN A 59 -16.47 -9.32 -12.01
C ASN A 59 -16.72 -10.08 -13.31
N GLY A 60 -16.52 -11.41 -13.38
CA GLY A 60 -16.61 -12.14 -14.64
C GLY A 60 -16.52 -13.66 -14.50
N GLY A 61 -16.67 -14.34 -15.64
CA GLY A 61 -16.51 -15.78 -15.71
C GLY A 61 -15.06 -16.21 -15.49
N LEU A 62 -14.87 -17.49 -15.15
CA LEU A 62 -13.55 -18.08 -14.96
C LEU A 62 -12.81 -18.20 -16.29
N HIS A 63 -11.48 -18.20 -16.22
CA HIS A 63 -10.58 -18.39 -17.37
C HIS A 63 -9.44 -19.36 -16.99
N VAL A 64 -8.62 -19.74 -17.97
CA VAL A 64 -7.55 -20.74 -17.76
C VAL A 64 -6.60 -20.41 -16.60
N GLY A 65 -6.25 -19.13 -16.40
CA GLY A 65 -5.45 -18.71 -15.25
C GLY A 65 -6.08 -19.06 -13.89
N HIS A 66 -7.39 -18.91 -13.74
CA HIS A 66 -8.12 -19.32 -12.54
C HIS A 66 -8.07 -20.84 -12.33
N GLY A 67 -8.23 -21.60 -13.42
CA GLY A 67 -8.12 -23.07 -13.40
C GLY A 67 -6.72 -23.52 -12.96
N LEU A 68 -5.68 -22.98 -13.58
CA LEU A 68 -4.29 -23.27 -13.23
C LEU A 68 -4.01 -22.99 -11.75
N ASN A 69 -4.39 -21.81 -11.26
CA ASN A 69 -4.18 -21.41 -9.88
C ASN A 69 -4.88 -22.36 -8.89
N LYS A 70 -6.18 -22.60 -9.08
CA LYS A 70 -6.97 -23.41 -8.13
C LYS A 70 -6.60 -24.89 -8.15
N VAL A 71 -6.26 -25.44 -9.31
CA VAL A 71 -5.80 -26.83 -9.41
C VAL A 71 -4.44 -27.01 -8.74
N LEU A 72 -3.52 -26.05 -8.87
CA LEU A 72 -2.23 -26.13 -8.17
C LEU A 72 -2.40 -26.05 -6.64
N LYS A 73 -3.27 -25.16 -6.13
CA LYS A 73 -3.62 -25.10 -4.70
C LYS A 73 -4.18 -26.44 -4.22
N ASP A 74 -5.11 -27.02 -4.98
CA ASP A 74 -5.72 -28.32 -4.67
C ASP A 74 -4.69 -29.46 -4.64
N MET A 75 -3.76 -29.51 -5.60
CA MET A 75 -2.66 -30.49 -5.60
C MET A 75 -1.82 -30.41 -4.32
N ILE A 76 -1.45 -29.20 -3.89
CA ILE A 76 -0.67 -29.00 -2.65
C ILE A 76 -1.46 -29.53 -1.44
N LEU A 77 -2.72 -29.15 -1.32
CA LEU A 77 -3.59 -29.57 -0.21
C LEU A 77 -3.71 -31.10 -0.17
N ARG A 78 -3.91 -31.75 -1.33
CA ARG A 78 -4.02 -33.21 -1.41
C ARG A 78 -2.74 -33.91 -1.00
N VAL A 79 -1.56 -33.40 -1.38
CA VAL A 79 -0.27 -33.94 -0.93
C VAL A 79 -0.16 -33.84 0.59
N GLN A 80 -0.49 -32.70 1.19
CA GLN A 80 -0.45 -32.53 2.65
C GLN A 80 -1.40 -33.48 3.38
N VAL A 81 -2.61 -33.68 2.85
CA VAL A 81 -3.55 -34.69 3.37
C VAL A 81 -2.97 -36.10 3.25
N GLN A 82 -2.31 -36.45 2.14
CA GLN A 82 -1.68 -37.76 1.95
C GLN A 82 -0.51 -37.99 2.92
N GLU A 83 0.24 -36.94 3.24
CA GLU A 83 1.30 -36.94 4.26
C GLU A 83 0.77 -37.01 5.70
N GLY A 84 -0.55 -36.98 5.88
CA GLY A 84 -1.20 -37.16 7.17
C GLY A 84 -1.56 -35.87 7.90
N ARG A 85 -1.23 -34.70 7.35
CA ARG A 85 -1.54 -33.41 7.97
C ARG A 85 -2.99 -33.00 7.70
N PRO A 86 -3.72 -32.47 8.70
CA PRO A 86 -4.98 -31.82 8.45
C PRO A 86 -4.76 -30.53 7.66
N VAL A 87 -5.64 -30.22 6.72
CA VAL A 87 -5.55 -29.00 5.91
C VAL A 87 -6.73 -28.06 6.14
N GLU A 88 -6.47 -26.76 6.05
CA GLU A 88 -7.48 -25.70 6.04
C GLU A 88 -7.34 -24.87 4.76
N TYR A 89 -8.44 -24.79 4.01
CA TYR A 89 -8.52 -24.01 2.79
C TYR A 89 -9.92 -23.44 2.62
N ARG A 90 -10.02 -22.12 2.81
CA ARG A 90 -11.27 -21.35 2.77
C ARG A 90 -11.21 -20.37 1.59
N PRO A 91 -11.96 -20.63 0.50
CA PRO A 91 -11.94 -19.78 -0.68
C PRO A 91 -12.46 -18.37 -0.40
N GLY A 92 -11.81 -17.37 -0.99
CA GLY A 92 -12.13 -15.95 -0.84
C GLY A 92 -12.62 -15.29 -2.13
N TRP A 93 -13.27 -14.13 -2.03
CA TRP A 93 -13.62 -13.29 -3.19
C TRP A 93 -13.46 -11.80 -2.93
N ASP A 94 -12.89 -11.11 -3.92
CA ASP A 94 -12.73 -9.67 -3.93
C ASP A 94 -13.92 -9.05 -4.66
N CYS A 95 -14.72 -8.29 -3.93
CA CYS A 95 -16.08 -7.91 -4.29
C CYS A 95 -16.25 -6.40 -4.38
N HIS A 96 -15.23 -5.60 -4.05
CA HIS A 96 -15.27 -4.14 -4.11
C HIS A 96 -14.47 -3.57 -5.27
N GLY A 97 -14.65 -2.28 -5.56
CA GLY A 97 -13.81 -1.55 -6.52
C GLY A 97 -14.45 -1.31 -7.88
N LEU A 98 -13.71 -0.52 -8.68
CA LEU A 98 -14.20 0.09 -9.92
C LEU A 98 -14.67 -0.92 -10.99
N PRO A 99 -13.98 -2.05 -11.26
CA PRO A 99 -14.43 -2.94 -12.32
C PRO A 99 -15.82 -3.57 -12.06
N ILE A 100 -16.20 -3.84 -10.80
CA ILE A 100 -17.56 -4.30 -10.46
C ILE A 100 -18.56 -3.17 -10.61
N GLU A 101 -18.24 -1.97 -10.13
CA GLU A 101 -19.10 -0.79 -10.26
C GLU A 101 -19.42 -0.49 -11.74
N LEU A 102 -18.40 -0.44 -12.60
CA LEU A 102 -18.57 -0.22 -14.04
C LEU A 102 -19.40 -1.31 -14.72
N LYS A 103 -19.18 -2.58 -14.35
CA LYS A 103 -19.92 -3.68 -14.95
C LYS A 103 -21.38 -3.70 -14.49
N ALA A 104 -21.64 -3.32 -13.25
CA ALA A 104 -22.99 -3.25 -12.70
C ALA A 104 -23.79 -2.09 -13.31
N LEU A 105 -23.13 -0.97 -13.63
CA LEU A 105 -23.77 0.24 -14.15
C LEU A 105 -23.82 0.31 -15.68
N GLY A 106 -22.97 -0.45 -16.38
CA GLY A 106 -22.89 -0.43 -17.84
C GLY A 106 -22.61 0.98 -18.38
N ASP A 107 -23.23 1.31 -19.51
CA ASP A 107 -23.03 2.61 -20.20
C ASP A 107 -23.63 3.80 -19.43
N ALA A 108 -24.58 3.55 -18.52
CA ALA A 108 -25.20 4.60 -17.73
C ALA A 108 -24.23 5.23 -16.71
N GLN A 109 -23.15 4.53 -16.34
CA GLN A 109 -22.12 4.99 -15.40
C GLN A 109 -22.69 5.63 -14.11
N GLY A 110 -23.86 5.19 -13.66
CA GLY A 110 -24.49 5.71 -12.45
C GLY A 110 -25.06 7.12 -12.56
N ARG A 111 -25.20 7.69 -13.77
CA ARG A 111 -25.81 9.02 -13.95
C ARG A 111 -27.23 9.05 -13.39
N GLY A 112 -27.47 9.95 -12.43
CA GLY A 112 -28.76 10.09 -11.76
C GLY A 112 -29.03 9.10 -10.63
N MET A 113 -28.12 8.15 -10.37
CA MET A 113 -28.24 7.20 -9.27
C MET A 113 -27.61 7.76 -7.99
N THR A 114 -28.21 7.44 -6.85
CA THR A 114 -27.64 7.66 -5.53
C THR A 114 -26.52 6.64 -5.24
N ALA A 115 -25.61 6.98 -4.32
CA ALA A 115 -24.55 6.06 -3.89
C ALA A 115 -25.11 4.71 -3.40
N VAL A 116 -26.26 4.71 -2.72
CA VAL A 116 -26.89 3.48 -2.22
C VAL A 116 -27.41 2.59 -3.36
N GLU A 117 -27.98 3.20 -4.42
CA GLU A 117 -28.43 2.44 -5.60
C GLU A 117 -27.24 1.84 -6.35
N ILE A 118 -26.15 2.61 -6.52
CA ILE A 118 -24.90 2.10 -7.12
C ILE A 118 -24.38 0.90 -6.33
N ARG A 119 -24.28 1.02 -5.01
CA ARG A 119 -23.82 -0.06 -4.13
C ARG A 119 -24.73 -1.29 -4.18
N THR A 120 -26.04 -1.09 -4.27
CA THR A 120 -27.02 -2.18 -4.39
C THR A 120 -26.82 -2.97 -5.68
N SER A 121 -26.68 -2.26 -6.82
CA SER A 121 -26.42 -2.90 -8.11
C SER A 121 -25.07 -3.63 -8.13
N ALA A 122 -24.02 -3.01 -7.59
CA ALA A 122 -22.69 -3.61 -7.51
C ALA A 122 -22.67 -4.87 -6.62
N ARG A 123 -23.32 -4.83 -5.45
CA ARG A 123 -23.48 -6.00 -4.57
C ARG A 123 -24.23 -7.15 -5.24
N ALA A 124 -25.30 -6.84 -5.96
CA ALA A 124 -26.10 -7.86 -6.67
C ALA A 124 -25.27 -8.56 -7.75
N LEU A 125 -24.48 -7.80 -8.52
CA LEU A 125 -23.56 -8.35 -9.52
C LEU A 125 -22.48 -9.22 -8.87
N ALA A 126 -21.79 -8.71 -7.85
CA ALA A 126 -20.74 -9.44 -7.15
C ALA A 126 -21.28 -10.76 -6.56
N ALA A 127 -22.40 -10.72 -5.84
CA ALA A 127 -23.02 -11.91 -5.24
C ALA A 127 -23.43 -12.95 -6.30
N LYS A 128 -23.93 -12.51 -7.46
CA LYS A 128 -24.22 -13.41 -8.58
C LYS A 128 -22.92 -14.05 -9.11
N THR A 129 -21.91 -13.24 -9.37
CA THR A 129 -20.63 -13.73 -9.92
C THR A 129 -19.90 -14.67 -8.95
N VAL A 130 -19.93 -14.41 -7.63
CA VAL A 130 -19.38 -15.32 -6.62
C VAL A 130 -20.00 -16.70 -6.73
N ARG A 131 -21.34 -16.79 -6.85
CA ARG A 131 -22.03 -18.08 -7.02
C ARG A 131 -21.60 -18.80 -8.30
N GLU A 132 -21.61 -18.10 -9.43
CA GLU A 132 -21.20 -18.66 -10.73
C GLU A 132 -19.74 -19.14 -10.72
N GLN A 133 -18.84 -18.36 -10.15
CA GLN A 133 -17.43 -18.72 -10.01
C GLN A 133 -17.25 -19.89 -9.04
N MET A 134 -17.97 -19.93 -7.93
CA MET A 134 -17.94 -21.04 -6.97
C MET A 134 -18.38 -22.36 -7.63
N ASP A 135 -19.48 -22.34 -8.40
CA ASP A 135 -19.94 -23.51 -9.16
C ASP A 135 -18.89 -23.94 -10.19
N GLY A 136 -18.28 -22.96 -10.88
CA GLY A 136 -17.18 -23.20 -11.81
C GLY A 136 -15.96 -23.85 -11.13
N PHE A 137 -15.55 -23.37 -9.97
CA PHE A 137 -14.42 -23.96 -9.23
C PHE A 137 -14.72 -25.35 -8.68
N ARG A 138 -15.95 -25.60 -8.19
CA ARG A 138 -16.40 -26.95 -7.78
C ARG A 138 -16.33 -27.92 -8.97
N SER A 139 -16.63 -27.47 -10.19
CA SER A 139 -16.53 -28.29 -11.39
C SER A 139 -15.09 -28.73 -11.72
N PHE A 140 -14.07 -28.03 -11.22
CA PHE A 140 -12.67 -28.40 -11.38
C PHE A 140 -12.21 -29.51 -10.41
N GLY A 141 -13.07 -29.94 -9.48
CA GLY A 141 -12.72 -30.97 -8.50
C GLY A 141 -11.84 -30.47 -7.35
N VAL A 142 -11.95 -29.18 -7.02
CA VAL A 142 -11.18 -28.54 -5.93
C VAL A 142 -11.79 -28.91 -4.57
N MET A 143 -10.95 -29.43 -3.68
CA MET A 143 -11.28 -29.76 -2.29
C MET A 143 -11.10 -28.52 -1.40
N ALA A 144 -12.20 -27.99 -0.84
CA ALA A 144 -12.18 -26.78 -0.02
C ALA A 144 -13.36 -26.72 0.96
N ASP A 145 -13.28 -25.80 1.92
CA ASP A 145 -14.44 -25.40 2.74
C ASP A 145 -15.26 -24.34 2.01
N TRP A 146 -16.15 -24.78 1.12
CA TRP A 146 -17.02 -23.89 0.35
C TRP A 146 -18.11 -23.22 1.21
N ASP A 147 -18.46 -23.84 2.34
CA ASP A 147 -19.49 -23.33 3.25
C ASP A 147 -18.93 -22.18 4.10
N ALA A 148 -17.66 -22.30 4.52
CA ALA A 148 -16.93 -21.25 5.25
C ALA A 148 -16.19 -20.25 4.35
N ARG A 149 -16.61 -20.11 3.08
CA ARG A 149 -16.08 -19.07 2.18
C ARG A 149 -16.22 -17.68 2.76
N TRP A 150 -15.39 -16.76 2.31
CA TRP A 150 -15.46 -15.36 2.73
C TRP A 150 -15.45 -14.41 1.53
N THR A 151 -16.03 -13.24 1.69
CA THR A 151 -16.01 -12.16 0.71
C THR A 151 -15.60 -10.85 1.38
N THR A 152 -14.97 -9.97 0.62
CA THR A 152 -14.60 -8.61 1.10
C THR A 152 -15.81 -7.74 1.44
N MET A 153 -17.01 -8.09 0.95
CA MET A 153 -18.27 -7.41 1.27
C MET A 153 -19.04 -8.07 2.42
N ASP A 154 -18.46 -9.08 3.09
CA ASP A 154 -19.05 -9.65 4.31
C ASP A 154 -18.94 -8.62 5.45
N PRO A 155 -20.00 -8.38 6.24
CA PRO A 155 -19.97 -7.34 7.27
C PRO A 155 -18.81 -7.48 8.26
N ASP A 156 -18.50 -8.70 8.68
CA ASP A 156 -17.38 -8.95 9.60
C ASP A 156 -16.01 -8.66 8.97
N TYR A 157 -15.87 -8.86 7.66
CA TYR A 157 -14.67 -8.52 6.91
C TYR A 157 -14.47 -7.01 6.88
N GLU A 158 -15.51 -6.27 6.51
CA GLU A 158 -15.49 -4.80 6.45
C GLU A 158 -15.12 -4.20 7.83
N ILE A 159 -15.66 -4.75 8.92
CA ILE A 159 -15.29 -4.31 10.28
C ILE A 159 -13.83 -4.64 10.62
N ARG A 160 -13.31 -5.82 10.26
CA ARG A 160 -11.89 -6.16 10.46
C ARG A 160 -10.99 -5.17 9.72
N GLN A 161 -11.35 -4.80 8.51
CA GLN A 161 -10.61 -3.83 7.71
C GLN A 161 -10.63 -2.42 8.32
N LEU A 162 -11.77 -1.95 8.83
CA LEU A 162 -11.86 -0.65 9.52
C LEU A 162 -10.99 -0.59 10.78
N ARG A 163 -10.90 -1.71 11.52
CA ARG A 163 -9.99 -1.84 12.68
C ARG A 163 -8.52 -1.83 12.28
N LEU A 164 -8.18 -2.48 11.17
CA LEU A 164 -6.83 -2.43 10.62
C LEU A 164 -6.46 -0.99 10.23
N PHE A 165 -7.37 -0.26 9.58
CA PHE A 165 -7.17 1.17 9.29
C PHE A 165 -6.92 1.99 10.55
N GLN A 166 -7.67 1.74 11.64
CA GLN A 166 -7.46 2.38 12.94
C GLN A 166 -6.04 2.14 13.47
N GLN A 167 -5.54 0.91 13.37
CA GLN A 167 -4.20 0.51 13.82
C GLN A 167 -3.07 1.12 12.97
N MET A 168 -3.34 1.41 11.70
CA MET A 168 -2.38 2.01 10.77
C MET A 168 -2.23 3.53 10.92
N ARG A 169 -3.01 4.17 11.80
CA ARG A 169 -2.96 5.63 11.99
C ARG A 169 -1.63 6.07 12.61
N PRO A 170 -0.93 7.06 12.03
CA PRO A 170 0.30 7.58 12.61
C PRO A 170 0.04 8.28 13.95
N THR A 171 0.91 8.00 14.93
CA THR A 171 0.93 8.72 16.22
C THR A 171 1.88 9.91 16.08
N SER A 172 1.32 11.10 15.83
CA SER A 172 1.97 12.45 15.83
C SER A 172 3.02 12.74 14.75
N GLY A 173 2.85 13.90 14.08
CA GLY A 173 3.63 14.37 12.93
C GLY A 173 4.94 15.10 13.26
N PHE A 174 5.73 15.32 12.21
CA PHE A 174 7.04 15.98 12.26
C PHE A 174 6.94 17.49 11.92
N PRO A 175 7.57 18.38 12.70
CA PRO A 175 7.71 19.79 12.34
C PRO A 175 8.97 20.05 11.48
N ILE A 176 8.86 20.98 10.53
CA ILE A 176 9.96 21.51 9.70
C ILE A 176 10.46 22.82 10.32
N ILE A 177 11.78 23.01 10.37
CA ILE A 177 12.46 24.23 10.81
C ILE A 177 13.27 24.77 9.63
N ALA A 178 13.10 26.05 9.29
CA ALA A 178 13.92 26.76 8.32
C ALA A 178 14.60 27.95 9.01
N ASP A 179 15.83 28.28 8.61
CA ASP A 179 16.63 29.35 9.22
C ASP A 179 17.05 30.41 8.18
N ASP A 180 17.09 31.65 8.65
CA ASP A 180 17.30 32.90 7.90
C ASP A 180 18.77 33.33 7.99
N ALA A 181 19.54 33.13 6.93
CA ALA A 181 20.76 33.91 6.69
C ALA A 181 21.15 33.82 5.20
N VAL A 182 21.46 34.99 4.62
CA VAL A 182 22.10 35.27 3.30
C VAL A 182 21.24 36.22 2.47
N MET A 183 21.05 37.44 3.02
CA MET A 183 20.46 38.60 2.30
C MET A 183 21.45 39.75 2.09
N ASP A 184 22.72 39.59 2.49
CA ASP A 184 23.71 40.68 2.47
C ASP A 184 24.76 40.61 1.36
N GLU A 185 24.83 39.52 0.59
CA GLU A 185 25.77 39.42 -0.54
C GLU A 185 25.20 39.94 -1.88
N LEU A 186 23.88 39.88 -2.06
CA LEU A 186 23.22 40.27 -3.31
C LEU A 186 23.07 41.79 -3.52
N ARG A 187 23.25 42.61 -2.49
CA ARG A 187 23.20 44.08 -2.63
C ARG A 187 24.37 44.63 -3.46
N ARG A 188 25.46 43.86 -3.65
CA ARG A 188 26.66 44.29 -4.38
C ARG A 188 26.62 44.02 -5.90
N ALA A 189 25.74 43.14 -6.39
CA ALA A 189 25.65 42.79 -7.82
C ALA A 189 24.70 43.69 -8.64
N ARG A 190 23.96 44.60 -8.00
CA ARG A 190 22.94 45.45 -8.65
C ARG A 190 23.51 46.69 -9.37
N ALA A 191 24.82 46.93 -9.32
CA ALA A 191 25.44 48.19 -9.75
C ALA A 191 25.54 48.42 -11.28
N GLY A 192 24.89 47.61 -12.13
CA GLY A 192 25.01 47.71 -13.60
C GLY A 192 23.73 47.72 -14.42
N PHE A 193 22.54 47.72 -13.80
CA PHE A 193 21.26 47.64 -14.53
C PHE A 193 20.37 48.84 -14.26
N GLU A 194 20.62 49.94 -14.98
CA GLU A 194 19.77 51.13 -14.95
C GLU A 194 18.66 51.02 -16.01
N GLY A 195 17.50 50.50 -15.62
CA GLY A 195 16.21 50.84 -16.26
C GLY A 195 15.35 49.73 -16.90
N GLY A 196 15.80 48.47 -16.99
CA GLY A 196 15.03 47.38 -17.62
C GLY A 196 14.32 46.42 -16.65
N HIS A 197 13.61 45.42 -17.17
CA HIS A 197 13.08 44.27 -16.41
C HIS A 197 13.89 42.98 -16.69
N LEU A 198 13.98 42.09 -15.69
CA LEU A 198 14.61 40.76 -15.82
C LEU A 198 13.52 39.68 -15.92
N TYR A 199 13.59 38.85 -16.96
CA TYR A 199 12.62 37.78 -17.23
C TYR A 199 13.28 36.41 -17.30
N ALA A 200 12.61 35.39 -16.76
CA ALA A 200 12.94 33.99 -17.01
C ALA A 200 12.19 33.49 -18.24
N ILE A 201 12.90 32.95 -19.24
CA ILE A 201 12.25 32.34 -20.40
C ILE A 201 11.72 30.97 -19.98
N ILE A 202 10.40 30.78 -20.07
CA ILE A 202 9.74 29.51 -19.75
C ILE A 202 9.17 28.91 -21.03
N TRP A 203 9.44 27.61 -21.22
CA TRP A 203 8.81 26.81 -22.27
C TRP A 203 7.84 25.80 -21.66
N THR A 204 6.66 25.65 -22.25
CA THR A 204 5.69 24.63 -21.83
C THR A 204 4.79 24.18 -22.98
N THR A 205 4.43 22.90 -22.99
CA THR A 205 3.42 22.33 -23.90
C THR A 205 2.02 22.33 -23.28
N THR A 206 1.90 22.70 -22.00
CA THR A 206 0.64 22.71 -21.24
C THR A 206 0.33 24.10 -20.65
N PRO A 207 0.02 25.12 -21.47
CA PRO A 207 -0.22 26.50 -21.00
C PRO A 207 -1.30 26.61 -19.91
N TRP A 208 -2.26 25.68 -19.89
CA TRP A 208 -3.32 25.62 -18.89
C TRP A 208 -2.81 25.36 -17.45
N THR A 209 -1.55 24.94 -17.28
CA THR A 209 -0.91 24.74 -15.96
C THR A 209 -0.25 26.01 -15.41
N LEU A 210 -0.10 27.08 -16.20
CA LEU A 210 0.56 28.32 -15.77
C LEU A 210 -0.14 29.04 -14.58
N PRO A 211 -1.49 29.01 -14.44
CA PRO A 211 -2.17 29.48 -13.22
C PRO A 211 -1.73 28.76 -11.93
N ALA A 212 -1.39 27.48 -12.06
CA ALA A 212 -1.00 26.61 -10.94
C ALA A 212 0.49 26.73 -10.57
N ASN A 213 1.26 27.53 -11.30
CA ASN A 213 2.69 27.64 -11.11
C ASN A 213 3.05 28.18 -9.69
N ARG A 214 4.05 27.55 -9.07
CA ARG A 214 4.51 27.84 -7.69
C ARG A 214 6.01 28.05 -7.56
N ALA A 215 6.81 27.58 -8.52
CA ALA A 215 8.25 27.84 -8.58
C ALA A 215 8.76 27.81 -10.03
N ILE A 216 10.00 28.23 -10.25
CA ILE A 216 10.77 27.96 -11.46
C ILE A 216 11.95 27.07 -11.07
N ALA A 217 12.11 25.92 -11.71
CA ALA A 217 13.23 25.02 -11.49
C ALA A 217 14.40 25.31 -12.44
N VAL A 218 15.61 25.25 -11.88
CA VAL A 218 16.91 25.30 -12.56
C VAL A 218 17.77 24.12 -12.11
N HIS A 219 18.79 23.75 -12.88
CA HIS A 219 19.76 22.74 -12.45
C HIS A 219 21.00 23.44 -11.88
N ASP A 220 21.49 23.01 -10.70
CA ASP A 220 22.54 23.74 -9.97
C ASP A 220 23.86 23.82 -10.77
N GLU A 221 24.22 22.73 -11.45
CA GLU A 221 25.45 22.60 -12.23
C GLU A 221 25.39 23.19 -13.65
N LEU A 222 24.20 23.52 -14.17
CA LEU A 222 24.07 24.10 -15.52
C LEU A 222 24.48 25.58 -15.52
N ASP A 223 25.07 26.02 -16.63
CA ASP A 223 25.43 27.40 -16.88
C ASP A 223 24.26 28.16 -17.52
N TYR A 224 24.02 29.38 -17.05
CA TYR A 224 22.94 30.27 -17.47
C TYR A 224 23.49 31.64 -17.84
N ASP A 225 22.96 32.19 -18.93
CA ASP A 225 23.27 33.53 -19.41
C ASP A 225 22.09 34.47 -19.15
N VAL A 226 22.42 35.69 -18.73
CA VAL A 226 21.52 36.83 -18.69
C VAL A 226 21.82 37.72 -19.88
N VAL A 227 20.90 37.77 -20.83
CA VAL A 227 21.09 38.42 -22.12
C VAL A 227 20.22 39.66 -22.22
N ALA A 228 20.82 40.82 -22.48
CA ALA A 228 20.12 42.06 -22.78
C ALA A 228 19.59 42.05 -24.21
N ILE A 229 18.29 42.31 -24.34
CA ILE A 229 17.56 42.38 -25.62
C ILE A 229 16.53 43.50 -25.50
N ARG A 230 16.65 44.53 -26.35
CA ARG A 230 15.71 45.67 -26.46
C ARG A 230 15.41 46.39 -25.13
N GLY A 231 16.40 46.50 -24.24
CA GLY A 231 16.29 47.20 -22.96
C GLY A 231 15.82 46.35 -21.78
N ASP A 232 15.43 45.09 -22.02
CA ASP A 232 15.13 44.10 -20.98
C ASP A 232 16.22 43.00 -20.95
N ALA A 233 16.26 42.23 -19.86
CA ALA A 233 17.20 41.12 -19.70
C ALA A 233 16.45 39.77 -19.59
N TYR A 234 17.00 38.72 -20.21
CA TYR A 234 16.39 37.39 -20.26
C TYR A 234 17.36 36.32 -19.77
N ILE A 235 16.89 35.45 -18.87
CA ILE A 235 17.63 34.29 -18.38
C ILE A 235 17.33 33.08 -19.27
N VAL A 236 18.39 32.43 -19.77
CA VAL A 236 18.33 31.19 -20.54
C VAL A 236 19.52 30.31 -20.17
N ALA A 237 19.38 28.98 -20.24
CA ALA A 237 20.55 28.11 -20.14
C ALA A 237 21.50 28.37 -21.33
N GLN A 238 22.80 28.42 -21.07
CA GLN A 238 23.82 28.72 -22.08
C GLN A 238 23.77 27.73 -23.25
N ALA A 239 23.57 26.44 -22.95
CA ALA A 239 23.38 25.39 -23.97
C ALA A 239 22.12 25.60 -24.85
N ARG A 240 21.21 26.48 -24.46
CA ARG A 240 19.95 26.80 -25.13
C ARG A 240 19.89 28.21 -25.71
N SER A 241 21.03 28.90 -25.82
CA SER A 241 21.09 30.26 -26.34
C SER A 241 20.49 30.43 -27.74
N GLU A 242 20.49 29.38 -28.57
CA GLU A 242 19.87 29.33 -29.89
C GLU A 242 18.36 29.63 -29.88
N ILE A 243 17.66 29.39 -28.76
CA ILE A 243 16.24 29.71 -28.65
C ILE A 243 16.02 31.22 -28.82
N LEU A 244 16.97 32.05 -28.37
CA LEU A 244 16.89 33.50 -28.49
C LEU A 244 16.90 33.95 -29.96
N ASP A 245 17.58 33.22 -30.83
CA ASP A 245 17.63 33.53 -32.27
C ASP A 245 16.25 33.29 -32.94
N THR A 246 15.49 32.32 -32.41
CA THR A 246 14.10 32.06 -32.85
C THR A 246 13.12 33.08 -32.26
N LEU A 247 13.31 33.47 -30.99
CA LEU A 247 12.42 34.39 -30.29
C LEU A 247 12.59 35.85 -30.73
N PHE A 248 13.83 36.26 -31.04
CA PHE A 248 14.18 37.64 -31.37
C PHE A 248 15.03 37.71 -32.64
N PRO A 249 14.46 37.41 -33.82
CA PRO A 249 15.19 37.53 -35.07
C PRO A 249 15.72 38.96 -35.25
N ASP A 250 16.91 39.07 -35.82
CA ASP A 250 17.57 40.33 -36.21
C ASP A 250 17.84 41.33 -35.06
N THR A 251 17.95 40.87 -33.81
CA THR A 251 18.19 41.73 -32.65
C THR A 251 19.59 41.53 -32.08
N ARG A 252 20.32 42.63 -31.82
CA ARG A 252 21.65 42.57 -31.19
C ARG A 252 21.52 42.08 -29.75
N ARG A 253 22.17 40.96 -29.44
CA ARG A 253 22.27 40.39 -28.09
C ARG A 253 23.56 40.81 -27.41
N GLU A 254 23.46 41.14 -26.13
CA GLU A 254 24.61 41.41 -25.26
C GLU A 254 24.49 40.53 -24.02
N ILE A 255 25.49 39.69 -23.75
CA ILE A 255 25.54 38.89 -22.53
C ILE A 255 25.98 39.81 -21.40
N LEU A 256 25.07 40.10 -20.48
CA LEU A 256 25.35 40.96 -19.33
C LEU A 256 26.09 40.20 -18.23
N TRP A 257 25.71 38.94 -18.03
CA TRP A 257 26.20 38.11 -16.94
C TRP A 257 26.01 36.63 -17.24
N SER A 258 26.99 35.81 -16.87
CA SER A 258 26.91 34.34 -16.92
C SER A 258 27.12 33.76 -15.52
N THR A 259 26.35 32.74 -15.16
CA THR A 259 26.34 32.18 -13.80
C THR A 259 25.91 30.72 -13.76
N LYS A 260 26.22 30.02 -12.67
CA LYS A 260 25.69 28.68 -12.38
C LYS A 260 24.26 28.75 -11.87
N GLY A 261 23.45 27.73 -12.17
CA GLY A 261 22.06 27.63 -11.71
C GLY A 261 21.92 27.71 -10.18
N ALA A 262 22.92 27.22 -9.44
CA ALA A 262 22.96 27.33 -7.98
C ALA A 262 22.80 28.79 -7.48
N ASN A 263 23.30 29.76 -8.22
CA ASN A 263 23.22 31.19 -7.89
C ASN A 263 21.85 31.80 -8.22
N LEU A 264 21.06 31.16 -9.09
CA LEU A 264 19.74 31.65 -9.49
C LEU A 264 18.65 31.36 -8.44
N LYS A 265 18.87 30.41 -7.52
CA LYS A 265 17.90 30.02 -6.47
C LYS A 265 17.54 31.15 -5.50
N GLN A 266 18.39 32.16 -5.43
CA GLN A 266 18.18 33.34 -4.60
C GLN A 266 17.16 34.31 -5.22
N LEU A 267 16.84 34.14 -6.51
CA LEU A 267 15.86 34.95 -7.21
C LEU A 267 14.45 34.58 -6.79
N ARG A 268 13.59 35.61 -6.78
CA ARG A 268 12.15 35.46 -6.67
C ARG A 268 11.48 36.14 -7.84
N TYR A 269 10.41 35.56 -8.34
CA TYR A 269 9.63 36.10 -9.46
C TYR A 269 8.18 36.34 -9.07
N ALA A 270 7.44 37.06 -9.91
CA ALA A 270 6.02 37.27 -9.73
C ALA A 270 5.24 36.68 -10.91
N ASN A 271 4.40 35.69 -10.65
CA ASN A 271 3.46 35.19 -11.65
C ASN A 271 2.18 36.05 -11.65
N ARG A 272 1.97 36.82 -12.72
CA ARG A 272 0.81 37.70 -12.88
C ARG A 272 -0.53 36.95 -12.89
N LEU A 273 -0.56 35.67 -13.28
CA LEU A 273 -1.79 34.87 -13.28
C LEU A 273 -2.30 34.55 -11.87
N ARG A 274 -1.49 34.72 -10.83
CA ARG A 274 -1.94 34.53 -9.43
C ARG A 274 -2.58 35.78 -8.83
N GLY A 275 -2.65 36.87 -9.59
CA GLY A 275 -3.17 38.15 -9.14
C GLY A 275 -2.13 39.04 -8.48
N ARG A 276 -2.38 40.35 -8.44
CA ARG A 276 -1.45 41.38 -7.94
C ARG A 276 -1.08 41.23 -6.46
N ALA A 277 -1.95 40.61 -5.68
CA ALA A 277 -1.74 40.39 -4.24
C ALA A 277 -0.95 39.10 -3.93
N ALA A 278 -0.62 38.29 -4.93
CA ALA A 278 0.10 37.04 -4.70
C ALA A 278 1.55 37.27 -4.27
N ALA A 279 2.00 36.52 -3.26
CA ALA A 279 3.39 36.50 -2.85
C ALA A 279 4.31 36.06 -4.01
N SER A 280 5.51 36.65 -4.07
CA SER A 280 6.54 36.23 -5.02
C SER A 280 6.92 34.76 -4.81
N GLN A 281 7.34 34.11 -5.88
CA GLN A 281 7.67 32.69 -5.92
C GLN A 281 9.18 32.46 -6.00
N PRO A 282 9.69 31.35 -5.45
CA PRO A 282 11.10 31.04 -5.47
C PRO A 282 11.55 30.43 -6.82
N VAL A 283 12.83 30.60 -7.13
CA VAL A 283 13.57 29.74 -8.06
C VAL A 283 14.19 28.60 -7.24
N ILE A 284 14.09 27.36 -7.72
CA ILE A 284 14.50 26.15 -6.98
C ILE A 284 15.42 25.27 -7.82
N HIS A 285 16.18 24.40 -7.16
CA HIS A 285 16.91 23.34 -7.84
C HIS A 285 15.97 22.18 -8.22
N ALA A 286 16.15 21.58 -9.40
CA ALA A 286 15.62 20.26 -9.69
C ALA A 286 16.49 19.47 -10.69
N ASP A 287 16.77 18.20 -10.37
CA ASP A 287 17.59 17.28 -11.19
C ASP A 287 16.96 16.97 -12.57
N PHE A 288 15.64 17.10 -12.71
CA PHE A 288 14.95 16.83 -13.98
C PHE A 288 15.14 17.95 -15.02
N VAL A 289 15.70 19.10 -14.63
CA VAL A 289 15.98 20.19 -15.55
C VAL A 289 17.19 19.81 -16.41
N SER A 290 16.98 19.72 -17.73
CA SER A 290 18.03 19.31 -18.67
C SER A 290 18.45 20.43 -19.61
N ALA A 291 19.67 20.30 -20.15
CA ALA A 291 20.18 21.14 -21.22
C ALA A 291 19.60 20.77 -22.60
N ASP A 292 18.78 19.73 -22.71
CA ASP A 292 18.36 19.17 -24.01
C ASP A 292 16.99 19.67 -24.48
N SER A 293 16.13 20.18 -23.58
CA SER A 293 14.75 20.61 -23.92
C SER A 293 14.35 21.96 -23.32
N GLY A 294 13.47 22.69 -24.02
CA GLY A 294 12.97 24.01 -23.59
C GLY A 294 14.05 25.11 -23.55
N SER A 295 13.99 25.96 -22.52
CA SER A 295 14.93 27.06 -22.27
C SER A 295 16.00 26.73 -21.21
N GLY A 296 15.96 25.53 -20.62
CA GLY A 296 16.72 25.16 -19.43
C GLY A 296 16.20 25.77 -18.12
N LEU A 297 15.04 26.45 -18.15
CA LEU A 297 14.24 26.83 -16.98
C LEU A 297 12.86 26.20 -17.11
N VAL A 298 12.40 25.52 -16.07
CA VAL A 298 11.12 24.79 -16.08
C VAL A 298 10.16 25.45 -15.10
N HIS A 299 8.96 25.81 -15.54
CA HIS A 299 7.93 26.25 -14.59
C HIS A 299 7.40 25.04 -13.83
N CYS A 300 7.28 25.14 -12.52
CA CYS A 300 6.76 24.07 -11.68
C CYS A 300 5.33 24.39 -11.26
N ALA A 301 4.41 23.53 -11.67
CA ALA A 301 3.02 23.50 -11.24
C ALA A 301 2.78 22.21 -10.43
N PRO A 302 3.11 22.19 -9.12
CA PRO A 302 3.03 20.98 -8.28
C PRO A 302 1.63 20.37 -8.20
N GLY A 303 0.57 21.10 -8.61
CA GLY A 303 -0.76 20.54 -8.78
C GLY A 303 -0.95 19.68 -10.03
N HIS A 304 -0.01 19.64 -10.96
CA HIS A 304 -0.17 19.05 -12.31
C HIS A 304 1.05 18.25 -12.82
N GLY A 305 2.12 18.13 -12.04
CA GLY A 305 3.31 17.34 -12.38
C GLY A 305 3.84 16.56 -11.19
N PHE A 306 4.23 15.29 -11.38
CA PHE A 306 4.76 14.45 -10.30
C PHE A 306 6.14 14.92 -9.84
N ASP A 307 7.03 15.24 -10.78
CA ASP A 307 8.37 15.73 -10.48
C ASP A 307 8.30 17.13 -9.82
N ASP A 308 7.44 18.00 -10.35
CA ASP A 308 7.11 19.30 -9.75
C ASP A 308 6.63 19.14 -8.30
N TYR A 309 5.71 18.20 -8.05
CA TYR A 309 5.17 17.94 -6.71
C TYR A 309 6.24 17.43 -5.77
N ALA A 310 7.06 16.45 -6.19
CA ALA A 310 8.10 15.86 -5.35
C ALA A 310 9.12 16.91 -4.89
N VAL A 311 9.61 17.75 -5.81
CA VAL A 311 10.58 18.80 -5.49
C VAL A 311 9.93 19.93 -4.67
N CYS A 312 8.74 20.40 -5.05
CA CYS A 312 8.06 21.48 -4.31
C CYS A 312 7.67 21.05 -2.89
N SER A 313 7.15 19.83 -2.72
CA SER A 313 6.74 19.29 -1.42
C SER A 313 7.93 19.17 -0.46
N GLY A 314 9.09 18.71 -0.94
CA GLY A 314 10.33 18.67 -0.15
C GLY A 314 10.81 20.04 0.34
N LEU A 315 10.38 21.13 -0.31
CA LEU A 315 10.69 22.52 0.05
C LEU A 315 9.53 23.23 0.78
N GLY A 316 8.44 22.53 1.12
CA GLY A 316 7.27 23.11 1.77
C GLY A 316 6.45 24.05 0.87
N ILE A 317 6.55 23.90 -0.45
CA ILE A 317 5.80 24.70 -1.43
C ILE A 317 4.47 24.00 -1.74
N ASP A 318 3.36 24.63 -1.36
CA ASP A 318 2.02 24.05 -1.52
C ASP A 318 1.61 23.81 -2.97
N ALA A 319 1.04 22.62 -3.22
CA ALA A 319 0.42 22.28 -4.48
C ALA A 319 -0.92 23.01 -4.66
N ALA A 320 -1.16 23.54 -5.85
CA ALA A 320 -2.46 24.10 -6.23
C ALA A 320 -2.86 23.62 -7.61
N ALA A 321 -4.11 23.23 -7.76
CA ALA A 321 -4.67 22.75 -9.01
C ALA A 321 -6.02 23.47 -9.26
N PRO A 322 -6.01 24.68 -9.83
CA PRO A 322 -7.19 25.53 -9.94
C PRO A 322 -8.11 25.09 -11.10
N ILE A 323 -8.40 23.79 -11.18
CA ILE A 323 -9.34 23.18 -12.11
C ILE A 323 -10.33 22.27 -11.35
N ASP A 324 -11.55 22.12 -11.84
CA ASP A 324 -12.59 21.25 -11.25
C ASP A 324 -12.59 19.82 -11.81
N ASP A 325 -13.57 19.00 -11.40
CA ASP A 325 -13.68 17.57 -11.79
C ASP A 325 -14.07 17.41 -13.27
N GLU A 326 -14.70 18.45 -13.84
CA GLU A 326 -15.11 18.55 -15.24
C GLU A 326 -14.01 19.13 -16.15
N GLY A 327 -12.91 19.62 -15.56
CA GLY A 327 -11.77 20.20 -16.26
C GLY A 327 -11.95 21.67 -16.67
N HIS A 328 -12.81 22.41 -15.97
CA HIS A 328 -12.89 23.87 -16.08
C HIS A 328 -11.96 24.54 -15.07
N PHE A 329 -11.53 25.76 -15.39
CA PHE A 329 -10.80 26.58 -14.42
C PHE A 329 -11.71 27.02 -13.28
N THR A 330 -11.16 27.02 -12.07
CA THR A 330 -11.78 27.61 -10.89
C THR A 330 -11.45 29.11 -10.81
N ARG A 331 -12.14 29.84 -9.93
CA ARG A 331 -11.89 31.28 -9.70
C ARG A 331 -10.46 31.56 -9.24
N ASP A 332 -9.80 30.59 -8.63
CA ASP A 332 -8.42 30.70 -8.13
C ASP A 332 -7.38 30.70 -9.27
N ALA A 333 -7.77 30.33 -10.49
CA ALA A 333 -6.87 30.29 -11.64
C ALA A 333 -6.43 31.70 -12.09
N PHE A 334 -7.29 32.71 -11.93
CA PHE A 334 -6.93 34.11 -12.18
C PHE A 334 -7.76 35.06 -11.30
N PRO A 335 -7.38 35.23 -10.02
CA PRO A 335 -8.21 35.93 -9.03
C PRO A 335 -8.58 37.38 -9.40
N ASP A 336 -7.70 38.08 -10.12
CA ASP A 336 -7.93 39.48 -10.53
C ASP A 336 -9.00 39.61 -11.63
N ALA A 337 -9.26 38.55 -12.40
CA ALA A 337 -10.28 38.51 -13.45
C ALA A 337 -10.77 37.07 -13.71
N PRO A 338 -11.48 36.44 -12.76
CA PRO A 338 -11.79 35.01 -12.78
C PRO A 338 -12.64 34.60 -13.98
N GLU A 339 -13.61 35.46 -14.36
CA GLU A 339 -14.53 35.27 -15.50
C GLU A 339 -13.79 34.89 -16.80
N ARG A 340 -12.56 35.38 -16.99
CA ARG A 340 -11.78 35.18 -18.22
C ARG A 340 -11.31 33.74 -18.41
N LEU A 341 -11.11 33.00 -17.33
CA LEU A 341 -10.71 31.59 -17.36
C LEU A 341 -11.89 30.68 -17.05
N THR A 342 -12.83 31.08 -16.18
CA THR A 342 -13.99 30.25 -15.79
C THR A 342 -15.04 30.14 -16.90
N GLU A 343 -15.17 31.13 -17.80
CA GLU A 343 -16.06 31.06 -18.96
C GLU A 343 -15.45 30.32 -20.16
N ALA A 344 -14.19 29.85 -20.06
CA ALA A 344 -13.57 29.10 -21.12
C ALA A 344 -14.14 27.67 -21.19
N SER A 345 -14.12 27.08 -22.39
CA SER A 345 -14.38 25.65 -22.56
C SER A 345 -13.48 24.81 -21.63
N PRO A 346 -13.81 23.54 -21.32
CA PRO A 346 -12.91 22.65 -20.59
C PRO A 346 -11.51 22.61 -21.20
N ILE A 347 -10.46 22.49 -20.37
CA ILE A 347 -9.06 22.47 -20.83
C ILE A 347 -8.82 21.39 -21.91
N LEU A 348 -9.52 20.26 -21.80
CA LEU A 348 -9.46 19.12 -22.72
C LEU A 348 -10.18 19.36 -24.06
N LYS A 349 -11.04 20.37 -24.16
CA LYS A 349 -11.82 20.73 -25.37
C LYS A 349 -11.41 22.07 -25.98
N GLY A 350 -10.17 22.52 -25.71
CA GLY A 350 -9.64 23.77 -26.24
C GLY A 350 -9.72 24.96 -25.28
N GLY A 351 -10.11 24.74 -24.02
CA GLY A 351 -10.07 25.73 -22.94
C GLY A 351 -8.72 26.40 -22.70
N SER A 352 -7.63 25.70 -23.06
CA SER A 352 -6.27 26.24 -23.07
C SER A 352 -6.08 27.44 -24.01
N LYS A 353 -7.04 27.69 -24.92
CA LYS A 353 -7.09 28.86 -25.82
C LYS A 353 -8.05 29.95 -25.33
N GLY A 354 -8.77 29.73 -24.23
CA GLY A 354 -9.78 30.64 -23.71
C GLY A 354 -9.18 32.02 -23.46
N ARG A 355 -9.88 33.07 -23.95
CA ARG A 355 -9.80 34.57 -23.84
C ARG A 355 -8.72 35.28 -22.97
N ALA A 356 -7.63 34.64 -22.59
CA ALA A 356 -6.37 35.27 -22.20
C ALA A 356 -5.68 35.92 -23.41
N GLY A 357 -6.15 35.65 -24.64
CA GLY A 357 -5.55 36.13 -25.88
C GLY A 357 -6.24 37.31 -26.59
N SER A 358 -7.28 37.94 -26.06
CA SER A 358 -8.03 38.99 -26.81
C SER A 358 -7.81 40.44 -26.36
N SER A 359 -6.93 40.70 -25.39
CA SER A 359 -6.56 42.05 -24.95
C SER A 359 -5.11 42.34 -25.33
N SER A 360 -4.91 43.35 -26.19
CA SER A 360 -3.64 43.75 -26.80
C SER A 360 -2.52 44.17 -25.82
N ARG A 361 -2.78 44.25 -24.50
CA ARG A 361 -1.77 44.56 -23.48
C ARG A 361 -1.21 43.36 -22.72
N GLU A 362 -1.84 42.17 -22.79
CA GLU A 362 -1.39 40.96 -22.07
C GLU A 362 -0.54 40.01 -22.92
N HIS A 363 -0.48 40.25 -24.24
CA HIS A 363 0.47 39.61 -25.15
C HIS A 363 1.94 39.98 -24.84
N ALA A 364 2.18 40.89 -23.89
CA ALA A 364 3.52 41.33 -23.49
C ALA A 364 4.40 40.21 -22.88
N ASN A 365 3.82 39.10 -22.41
CA ASN A 365 4.58 38.03 -21.73
C ASN A 365 4.65 36.71 -22.52
N VAL A 366 4.08 36.64 -23.72
CA VAL A 366 4.17 35.44 -24.59
C VAL A 366 5.14 35.76 -25.71
N LEU A 367 6.33 35.14 -25.65
CA LEU A 367 7.40 35.39 -26.61
C LEU A 367 7.16 34.67 -27.95
N HIS A 368 6.60 33.46 -27.92
CA HIS A 368 6.39 32.64 -29.11
C HIS A 368 5.31 31.56 -28.90
N VAL A 369 4.60 31.21 -29.97
CA VAL A 369 3.61 30.12 -29.98
C VAL A 369 3.78 29.29 -31.26
N GLU A 370 4.02 28.00 -31.09
CA GLU A 370 4.12 27.04 -32.19
C GLU A 370 3.29 25.77 -31.93
N LYS A 371 3.07 24.97 -32.97
CA LYS A 371 2.42 23.66 -32.84
C LYS A 371 3.48 22.58 -32.61
N TYR A 372 3.43 21.94 -31.45
CA TYR A 372 4.36 20.87 -31.09
C TYR A 372 3.68 19.49 -31.16
N LYS A 373 4.31 18.52 -31.82
CA LYS A 373 3.79 17.14 -31.95
C LYS A 373 4.62 16.20 -31.08
N HIS A 374 3.99 15.61 -30.06
CA HIS A 374 4.61 14.63 -29.17
C HIS A 374 3.63 13.54 -28.73
N LYS A 375 4.11 12.57 -27.94
CA LYS A 375 3.25 11.57 -27.29
C LYS A 375 2.59 12.19 -26.06
N TYR A 376 1.28 11.97 -25.89
CA TYR A 376 0.50 12.47 -24.75
C TYR A 376 -0.32 11.32 -24.14
N PRO A 377 -0.56 11.27 -22.82
CA PRO A 377 -1.36 10.21 -22.21
C PRO A 377 -2.85 10.35 -22.55
N TYR A 378 -3.46 9.25 -22.97
CA TYR A 378 -4.90 9.13 -23.21
C TYR A 378 -5.48 8.02 -22.35
N ASP A 379 -6.69 8.25 -21.86
CA ASP A 379 -7.44 7.25 -21.12
C ASP A 379 -7.69 6.06 -22.05
N TRP A 380 -7.27 4.87 -21.60
CA TRP A 380 -7.25 3.68 -22.44
C TRP A 380 -8.65 3.22 -22.86
N ARG A 381 -9.71 3.69 -22.18
CA ARG A 381 -11.10 3.29 -22.43
C ARG A 381 -11.88 4.35 -23.19
N THR A 382 -11.93 5.58 -22.68
CA THR A 382 -12.64 6.72 -23.29
C THR A 382 -11.89 7.35 -24.46
N LYS A 383 -10.58 7.08 -24.59
CA LYS A 383 -9.70 7.70 -25.59
C LYS A 383 -9.66 9.22 -25.52
N GLN A 384 -9.93 9.79 -24.34
CA GLN A 384 -9.78 11.23 -24.08
C GLN A 384 -8.41 11.53 -23.44
N PRO A 385 -7.87 12.75 -23.61
CA PRO A 385 -6.58 13.11 -23.00
C PRO A 385 -6.68 13.13 -21.47
N VAL A 386 -5.63 12.67 -20.80
CA VAL A 386 -5.56 12.63 -19.33
C VAL A 386 -4.81 13.86 -18.82
N VAL A 387 -5.33 14.49 -17.77
CA VAL A 387 -4.64 15.55 -17.03
C VAL A 387 -4.29 15.06 -15.63
N ILE A 388 -3.15 15.52 -15.13
CA ILE A 388 -2.74 15.28 -13.75
C ILE A 388 -3.29 16.42 -12.91
N ARG A 389 -3.90 16.08 -11.77
CA ARG A 389 -4.49 17.04 -10.84
C ARG A 389 -4.23 16.58 -9.41
N ALA A 390 -3.60 17.43 -8.60
CA ALA A 390 -3.48 17.22 -7.17
C ALA A 390 -4.86 17.34 -6.53
N THR A 391 -5.23 16.30 -5.81
CA THR A 391 -6.48 16.22 -5.04
C THR A 391 -6.11 15.81 -3.62
N GLN A 392 -6.93 16.20 -2.64
CA GLN A 392 -6.76 15.67 -1.29
C GLN A 392 -7.06 14.18 -1.31
N GLN A 393 -6.11 13.38 -0.82
CA GLN A 393 -6.18 11.93 -0.80
C GLN A 393 -5.62 11.43 0.53
N TRP A 394 -6.06 10.26 0.95
CA TRP A 394 -5.52 9.52 2.08
C TRP A 394 -4.36 8.65 1.60
N PHE A 395 -3.22 8.81 2.27
CA PHE A 395 -2.03 8.01 2.04
C PHE A 395 -1.72 7.19 3.29
N ALA A 396 -1.38 5.92 3.11
CA ALA A 396 -0.66 5.15 4.09
C ALA A 396 0.84 5.37 3.90
N ASP A 397 1.52 5.76 4.98
CA ASP A 397 2.97 5.86 5.02
C ASP A 397 3.56 4.44 4.99
N VAL A 398 4.18 4.10 3.85
CA VAL A 398 4.86 2.82 3.66
C VAL A 398 6.31 2.92 4.11
N ASP A 399 6.91 4.11 4.02
CA ASP A 399 8.33 4.33 4.30
C ASP A 399 8.68 3.90 5.71
N SER A 400 7.86 4.27 6.70
CA SER A 400 8.11 3.90 8.09
C SER A 400 8.00 2.40 8.37
N ILE A 401 7.32 1.61 7.54
CA ILE A 401 7.12 0.15 7.74
C ILE A 401 8.00 -0.73 6.84
N LYS A 402 8.77 -0.15 5.91
CA LYS A 402 9.61 -0.89 4.95
C LYS A 402 10.50 -1.93 5.60
N ASP A 403 11.28 -1.51 6.60
CA ASP A 403 12.25 -2.42 7.25
C ASP A 403 11.55 -3.58 7.95
N SER A 404 10.38 -3.33 8.56
CA SER A 404 9.58 -4.37 9.21
C SER A 404 8.98 -5.33 8.19
N ALA A 405 8.52 -4.82 7.04
CA ALA A 405 8.03 -5.63 5.92
C ALA A 405 9.14 -6.52 5.33
N LEU A 406 10.33 -5.96 5.11
CA LEU A 406 11.49 -6.72 4.62
C LEU A 406 11.97 -7.75 5.65
N ALA A 407 11.96 -7.41 6.93
CA ALA A 407 12.29 -8.34 8.00
C ALA A 407 11.31 -9.52 8.08
N ALA A 408 10.02 -9.28 7.87
CA ALA A 408 8.99 -10.32 7.84
C ALA A 408 9.19 -11.31 6.67
N LEU A 409 9.84 -10.89 5.59
CA LEU A 409 10.17 -11.78 4.49
C LEU A 409 11.33 -12.73 4.80
N ARG A 410 12.16 -12.49 5.82
CA ARG A 410 13.40 -13.26 6.07
C ARG A 410 13.15 -14.76 6.16
N ASP A 411 12.13 -15.16 6.90
CA ASP A 411 11.83 -16.57 7.18
C ASP A 411 10.84 -17.18 6.16
N VAL A 412 10.48 -16.42 5.12
CA VAL A 412 9.59 -16.88 4.04
C VAL A 412 10.38 -17.60 2.96
N LYS A 413 10.00 -18.85 2.66
CA LYS A 413 10.56 -19.59 1.52
C LYS A 413 9.84 -19.19 0.23
N PHE A 414 10.60 -18.72 -0.75
CA PHE A 414 10.08 -18.39 -2.09
C PHE A 414 10.34 -19.51 -3.08
N VAL A 415 9.38 -19.77 -3.97
CA VAL A 415 9.56 -20.69 -5.08
C VAL A 415 8.97 -20.03 -6.34
N PRO A 416 9.79 -19.68 -7.35
CA PRO A 416 11.26 -19.72 -7.37
C PRO A 416 11.89 -18.63 -6.49
N ASP A 417 13.15 -18.80 -6.10
CA ASP A 417 13.90 -17.86 -5.23
C ASP A 417 13.94 -16.42 -5.77
N ALA A 418 13.89 -16.25 -7.10
CA ALA A 418 13.83 -14.95 -7.76
C ALA A 418 12.61 -14.10 -7.35
N GLY A 419 11.52 -14.74 -6.89
CA GLY A 419 10.31 -14.04 -6.43
C GLY A 419 10.59 -13.11 -5.24
N ARG A 420 11.52 -13.47 -4.35
CA ARG A 420 11.92 -12.65 -3.20
C ARG A 420 12.43 -11.28 -3.64
N LYS A 421 13.47 -11.26 -4.48
CA LYS A 421 14.11 -10.02 -4.95
C LYS A 421 13.11 -9.10 -5.65
N ARG A 422 12.15 -9.70 -6.37
CA ARG A 422 11.09 -8.97 -7.06
C ARG A 422 10.10 -8.32 -6.09
N LEU A 423 9.68 -9.02 -5.05
CA LEU A 423 8.79 -8.44 -4.03
C LEU A 423 9.51 -7.35 -3.21
N GLU A 424 10.76 -7.62 -2.81
CA GLU A 424 11.60 -6.66 -2.08
C GLU A 424 11.80 -5.35 -2.85
N SER A 425 12.09 -5.43 -4.16
CA SER A 425 12.27 -4.21 -4.98
C SER A 425 11.00 -3.36 -5.07
N PHE A 426 9.83 -4.00 -5.15
CA PHE A 426 8.55 -3.28 -5.15
C PHE A 426 8.24 -2.62 -3.80
N VAL A 427 8.62 -3.24 -2.68
CA VAL A 427 8.48 -2.65 -1.34
C VAL A 427 9.42 -1.46 -1.16
N VAL A 428 10.69 -1.61 -1.54
CA VAL A 428 11.70 -0.54 -1.41
C VAL A 428 11.34 0.69 -2.25
N GLY A 429 10.87 0.49 -3.49
CA GLY A 429 10.53 1.57 -4.42
C GLY A 429 9.27 2.37 -4.08
N ARG A 430 8.57 2.08 -2.97
CA ARG A 430 7.28 2.70 -2.62
C ARG A 430 7.34 3.38 -1.26
N SER A 431 7.33 4.71 -1.22
CA SER A 431 7.27 5.52 0.02
C SER A 431 5.85 5.70 0.54
N GLU A 432 4.89 5.91 -0.36
CA GLU A 432 3.51 6.19 0.01
C GLU A 432 2.53 5.28 -0.75
N TRP A 433 1.40 4.98 -0.12
CA TRP A 433 0.28 4.27 -0.74
C TRP A 433 -0.99 5.09 -0.63
N CYS A 434 -1.44 5.67 -1.75
CA CYS A 434 -2.76 6.28 -1.84
C CYS A 434 -3.86 5.22 -1.65
N ILE A 435 -4.51 5.24 -0.48
CA ILE A 435 -5.54 4.30 -0.06
C ILE A 435 -6.96 4.83 -0.29
N SER A 436 -7.16 6.10 -0.64
CA SER A 436 -8.49 6.65 -0.94
C SER A 436 -8.88 6.52 -2.40
N ARG A 437 -10.18 6.31 -2.64
CA ARG A 437 -10.82 6.30 -3.96
C ARG A 437 -12.13 7.07 -3.86
N GLN A 438 -12.38 7.96 -4.82
CA GLN A 438 -13.64 8.71 -4.91
C GLN A 438 -14.72 7.86 -5.60
N ARG A 439 -15.20 6.83 -4.91
CA ARG A 439 -16.15 5.85 -5.45
C ARG A 439 -17.25 5.54 -4.45
N ALA A 440 -18.37 5.00 -4.94
CA ALA A 440 -19.48 4.61 -4.08
C ALA A 440 -19.35 3.15 -3.61
N TRP A 441 -18.75 2.27 -4.42
CA TRP A 441 -18.62 0.84 -4.13
C TRP A 441 -17.24 0.46 -3.55
N GLY A 442 -17.22 0.32 -2.22
CA GLY A 442 -16.06 -0.09 -1.42
C GLY A 442 -16.30 0.18 0.07
N VAL A 443 -15.34 -0.16 0.91
CA VAL A 443 -15.39 0.16 2.34
C VAL A 443 -15.04 1.64 2.55
N PRO A 444 -15.82 2.44 3.29
CA PRO A 444 -15.53 3.85 3.47
C PRO A 444 -14.29 4.05 4.33
N ILE A 445 -13.52 5.11 4.05
CA ILE A 445 -12.53 5.59 5.01
C ILE A 445 -13.31 6.21 6.20
N PRO A 446 -13.11 5.75 7.45
CA PRO A 446 -13.89 6.18 8.60
C PRO A 446 -13.44 7.56 9.11
N ALA A 447 -13.55 8.57 8.26
CA ALA A 447 -13.17 9.94 8.53
C ALA A 447 -14.40 10.86 8.62
N LEU A 448 -14.45 11.64 9.71
CA LEU A 448 -15.34 12.78 9.83
C LEU A 448 -14.57 14.06 9.48
N TYR A 449 -15.27 15.10 9.08
CA TYR A 449 -14.71 16.42 8.81
C TYR A 449 -15.46 17.45 9.64
N ASP A 450 -14.73 18.35 10.30
CA ASP A 450 -15.33 19.48 11.03
C ASP A 450 -15.80 20.59 10.06
N ALA A 451 -16.28 21.71 10.62
CA ALA A 451 -16.78 22.83 9.84
C ALA A 451 -15.68 23.51 9.01
N GLU A 452 -14.42 23.42 9.46
CA GLU A 452 -13.23 23.95 8.79
C GLU A 452 -12.68 22.98 7.73
N GLY A 453 -13.25 21.78 7.60
CA GLY A 453 -12.83 20.77 6.63
C GLY A 453 -11.61 19.95 7.08
N ARG A 454 -11.24 19.97 8.36
CA ARG A 454 -10.17 19.14 8.92
C ARG A 454 -10.68 17.74 9.22
N ALA A 455 -9.88 16.73 8.88
CA ALA A 455 -10.24 15.34 9.13
C ALA A 455 -10.11 14.99 10.63
N VAL A 456 -11.21 14.50 11.22
CA VAL A 456 -11.30 13.95 12.57
C VAL A 456 -11.32 12.42 12.45
N VAL A 457 -10.15 11.84 12.70
CA VAL A 457 -9.93 10.40 12.80
C VAL A 457 -9.22 10.15 14.12
N THR A 458 -9.95 9.72 15.14
CA THR A 458 -9.47 9.33 16.47
C THR A 458 -9.96 7.92 16.79
N ASP A 459 -9.38 7.25 17.79
CA ASP A 459 -9.86 5.92 18.19
C ASP A 459 -11.35 5.95 18.57
N GLU A 460 -11.76 6.96 19.34
CA GLU A 460 -13.15 7.18 19.71
C GLU A 460 -14.04 7.39 18.46
N SER A 461 -13.59 8.19 17.48
CA SER A 461 -14.39 8.43 16.28
C SER A 461 -14.53 7.17 15.45
N VAL A 462 -13.45 6.41 15.27
CA VAL A 462 -13.46 5.19 14.47
C VAL A 462 -14.26 4.09 15.16
N ASP A 463 -14.11 3.90 16.47
CA ASP A 463 -14.90 2.95 17.27
C ASP A 463 -16.39 3.26 17.20
N HIS A 464 -16.76 4.53 17.32
CA HIS A 464 -18.15 4.95 17.15
C HIS A 464 -18.69 4.66 15.75
N ILE A 465 -17.92 4.97 14.70
CA ILE A 465 -18.29 4.67 13.31
C ILE A 465 -18.49 3.16 13.11
N ILE A 466 -17.56 2.35 13.61
CA ILE A 466 -17.64 0.88 13.59
C ILE A 466 -18.92 0.41 14.30
N SER A 467 -19.26 0.99 15.45
CA SER A 467 -20.48 0.64 16.19
C SER A 467 -21.76 0.93 15.39
N VAL A 468 -21.79 2.06 14.67
CA VAL A 468 -22.93 2.45 13.82
C VAL A 468 -23.03 1.54 12.60
N ILE A 469 -21.91 1.21 11.96
CA ILE A 469 -21.86 0.28 10.81
C ILE A 469 -22.32 -1.11 11.24
N ARG A 470 -21.91 -1.60 12.42
CA ARG A 470 -22.40 -2.88 12.97
C ARG A 470 -23.91 -2.88 13.18
N ALA A 471 -24.46 -1.78 13.71
CA ALA A 471 -25.88 -1.71 14.04
C ALA A 471 -26.77 -1.53 12.80
N ARG A 472 -26.29 -0.84 11.75
CA ARG A 472 -27.14 -0.39 10.63
C ARG A 472 -26.68 -0.85 9.24
N GLY A 473 -25.54 -1.53 9.17
CA GLY A 473 -24.87 -1.91 7.92
C GLY A 473 -24.07 -0.76 7.30
N ILE A 474 -23.08 -1.13 6.48
CA ILE A 474 -22.15 -0.19 5.84
C ILE A 474 -22.84 0.83 4.91
N ASP A 475 -23.96 0.46 4.30
CA ASP A 475 -24.71 1.34 3.40
C ASP A 475 -25.31 2.56 4.12
N ALA A 476 -25.49 2.48 5.46
CA ALA A 476 -25.91 3.61 6.26
C ALA A 476 -24.92 4.79 6.18
N TRP A 477 -23.63 4.51 5.95
CA TRP A 477 -22.60 5.53 5.73
C TRP A 477 -22.86 6.38 4.47
N PHE A 478 -23.48 5.80 3.45
CA PHE A 478 -23.67 6.45 2.15
C PHE A 478 -25.08 7.04 1.96
N ARG A 479 -26.02 6.79 2.87
CA ARG A 479 -27.39 7.34 2.81
C ARG A 479 -27.38 8.87 2.95
N ARG A 480 -28.06 9.58 2.05
CA ARG A 480 -28.25 11.04 2.17
C ARG A 480 -29.03 11.36 3.44
N ARG A 481 -28.62 12.45 4.09
CA ARG A 481 -29.23 12.96 5.32
C ARG A 481 -30.55 13.67 5.01
N THR A 482 -31.58 13.44 5.82
CA THR A 482 -32.76 14.31 5.88
C THR A 482 -32.38 15.65 6.52
N ARG A 483 -32.79 16.77 5.92
CA ARG A 483 -32.43 18.12 6.38
C ARG A 483 -32.82 18.31 7.87
N GLY A 484 -31.84 18.58 8.73
CA GLY A 484 -32.05 18.85 10.17
C GLY A 484 -31.66 17.74 11.15
N ALA A 485 -31.41 16.50 10.68
CA ALA A 485 -30.99 15.41 11.57
C ALA A 485 -29.51 15.52 12.00
N ARG A 486 -29.17 15.16 13.25
CA ARG A 486 -27.77 14.97 13.69
C ARG A 486 -27.17 13.82 12.88
N LEU A 487 -25.88 13.89 12.55
CA LEU A 487 -25.19 12.79 11.89
C LEU A 487 -25.22 11.57 12.83
N ASP A 488 -25.69 10.42 12.35
CA ASP A 488 -25.82 9.20 13.17
C ASP A 488 -24.46 8.73 13.73
N CYS A 489 -23.38 9.03 13.04
CA CYS A 489 -22.00 8.75 13.43
C CYS A 489 -21.25 9.98 13.97
N ALA A 490 -21.94 11.09 14.29
CA ALA A 490 -21.28 12.18 14.99
C ALA A 490 -20.85 11.70 16.38
N LEU A 491 -19.61 12.05 16.75
CA LEU A 491 -19.14 11.92 18.12
C LEU A 491 -20.10 12.64 19.10
N PRO A 492 -20.18 12.21 20.37
CA PRO A 492 -20.85 12.94 21.43
C PRO A 492 -20.08 14.23 21.80
N ALA A 493 -19.99 15.16 20.84
CA ALA A 493 -19.45 16.50 21.00
C ALA A 493 -20.55 17.49 21.44
N PRO A 494 -20.19 18.69 21.93
CA PRO A 494 -21.14 19.77 22.25
C PRO A 494 -22.10 20.05 21.09
N ARG A 495 -23.33 20.50 21.41
CA ARG A 495 -24.42 20.75 20.44
C ARG A 495 -24.05 21.67 19.25
N SER A 496 -22.93 22.39 19.31
CA SER A 496 -22.46 23.34 18.29
C SER A 496 -21.59 22.73 17.19
N THR A 497 -21.01 21.53 17.35
CA THR A 497 -20.08 21.00 16.34
C THR A 497 -20.82 20.20 15.28
N THR A 498 -20.78 20.70 14.04
CA THR A 498 -21.38 20.02 12.87
C THR A 498 -20.29 19.24 12.14
N TYR A 499 -20.45 17.91 12.06
CA TYR A 499 -19.54 17.04 11.31
C TYR A 499 -20.13 16.64 9.95
N ARG A 500 -19.26 16.49 8.95
CA ARG A 500 -19.54 15.89 7.64
C ARG A 500 -18.80 14.54 7.52
N ARG A 501 -19.41 13.55 6.88
CA ARG A 501 -18.72 12.27 6.56
C ARG A 501 -17.80 12.43 5.36
N GLY A 502 -16.66 11.76 5.38
CA GLY A 502 -15.90 11.46 4.18
C GLY A 502 -16.70 10.61 3.20
N THR A 503 -16.47 10.84 1.92
CA THR A 503 -17.11 10.09 0.82
C THR A 503 -16.16 9.10 0.16
N ASP A 504 -14.88 9.11 0.53
CA ASP A 504 -13.87 8.24 -0.04
C ASP A 504 -14.04 6.80 0.46
N THR A 505 -13.81 5.85 -0.44
CA THR A 505 -13.66 4.43 -0.13
C THR A 505 -12.20 4.03 -0.13
N MET A 506 -11.89 2.92 0.53
CA MET A 506 -10.56 2.32 0.54
C MET A 506 -10.20 1.72 -0.82
N ASP A 507 -8.91 1.67 -1.10
CA ASP A 507 -8.33 0.99 -2.24
C ASP A 507 -8.56 -0.52 -2.14
N VAL A 508 -8.89 -1.15 -3.25
CA VAL A 508 -9.22 -2.59 -3.29
C VAL A 508 -8.02 -3.50 -2.96
N TRP A 509 -6.81 -2.98 -3.15
CA TRP A 509 -5.60 -3.66 -2.67
C TRP A 509 -5.50 -3.66 -1.14
N PHE A 510 -6.14 -2.71 -0.45
CA PHE A 510 -6.29 -2.70 1.00
C PHE A 510 -7.32 -3.75 1.43
N ASP A 511 -8.41 -3.90 0.67
CA ASP A 511 -9.40 -4.98 0.85
C ASP A 511 -8.71 -6.34 0.79
N SER A 512 -8.18 -6.72 -0.36
CA SER A 512 -7.49 -8.00 -0.53
C SER A 512 -6.25 -8.13 0.36
N GLY A 513 -5.48 -7.06 0.57
CA GLY A 513 -4.31 -7.06 1.44
C GLY A 513 -4.63 -7.34 2.91
N SER A 514 -5.83 -6.98 3.38
CA SER A 514 -6.28 -7.30 4.73
C SER A 514 -6.84 -8.72 4.90
N SER A 515 -6.79 -9.57 3.86
CA SER A 515 -7.43 -10.89 3.90
C SER A 515 -6.77 -11.88 4.86
N TRP A 516 -5.50 -11.66 5.23
CA TRP A 516 -4.82 -12.48 6.24
C TRP A 516 -5.55 -12.43 7.60
N THR A 517 -6.37 -11.41 7.85
CA THR A 517 -7.22 -11.29 9.05
C THR A 517 -8.37 -12.31 9.11
N GLN A 518 -8.61 -13.08 8.05
CA GLN A 518 -9.59 -14.18 8.03
C GLN A 518 -9.08 -15.45 8.72
N SER A 519 -7.78 -15.53 8.96
CA SER A 519 -7.10 -16.67 9.57
C SER A 519 -6.55 -16.25 10.93
N GLU A 520 -6.69 -17.10 11.95
CA GLU A 520 -6.25 -16.78 13.32
C GLU A 520 -4.73 -16.93 13.52
N GLY A 521 -4.02 -17.46 12.51
CA GLY A 521 -2.58 -17.71 12.55
C GLY A 521 -1.89 -17.48 11.22
N GLN A 522 -0.57 -17.66 11.22
CA GLN A 522 0.25 -17.58 10.02
C GLN A 522 -0.12 -18.71 9.05
N ALA A 523 -0.34 -18.38 7.78
CA ALA A 523 -0.55 -19.40 6.76
C ALA A 523 0.78 -20.04 6.36
N ASP A 524 0.76 -21.34 6.06
CA ASP A 524 1.92 -22.06 5.54
C ASP A 524 2.26 -21.63 4.10
N VAL A 525 1.25 -21.35 3.28
CA VAL A 525 1.43 -21.06 1.84
C VAL A 525 0.48 -19.97 1.33
N TYR A 526 1.08 -19.06 0.55
CA TYR A 526 0.40 -18.16 -0.39
C TYR A 526 0.81 -18.58 -1.80
N LEU A 527 -0.14 -18.75 -2.73
CA LEU A 527 0.15 -19.17 -4.11
C LEU A 527 -0.68 -18.39 -5.12
N GLU A 528 -0.05 -17.53 -5.92
CA GLU A 528 -0.70 -16.75 -6.97
C GLU A 528 0.18 -16.53 -8.20
N GLY A 529 -0.38 -15.87 -9.22
CA GLY A 529 0.33 -15.43 -10.41
C GLY A 529 1.43 -14.41 -10.13
N SER A 530 2.39 -14.28 -11.05
CA SER A 530 3.57 -13.43 -10.85
C SER A 530 3.25 -11.93 -10.77
N ASP A 531 2.11 -11.51 -11.32
CA ASP A 531 1.56 -10.15 -11.22
C ASP A 531 1.26 -9.74 -9.77
N GLN A 532 0.99 -10.72 -8.88
CA GLN A 532 0.65 -10.44 -7.48
C GLN A 532 1.82 -9.96 -6.62
N HIS A 533 3.06 -9.98 -7.13
CA HIS A 533 4.21 -9.32 -6.46
C HIS A 533 4.03 -7.80 -6.35
N ARG A 534 3.21 -7.20 -7.23
CA ARG A 534 2.84 -5.77 -7.19
C ARG A 534 1.38 -5.56 -6.76
N GLY A 535 0.72 -6.64 -6.34
CA GLY A 535 -0.69 -6.67 -5.95
C GLY A 535 -0.81 -7.27 -4.57
N TRP A 536 -1.49 -8.43 -4.49
CA TRP A 536 -1.90 -9.03 -3.22
C TRP A 536 -0.75 -9.41 -2.29
N PHE A 537 0.39 -9.91 -2.79
CA PHE A 537 1.53 -10.23 -1.94
C PHE A 537 2.10 -8.96 -1.28
N GLN A 538 2.23 -7.89 -2.07
CA GLN A 538 2.71 -6.61 -1.56
C GLN A 538 1.73 -6.03 -0.55
N SER A 539 0.44 -5.94 -0.87
CA SER A 539 -0.52 -5.32 0.04
C SER A 539 -0.73 -6.14 1.32
N SER A 540 -0.70 -7.47 1.25
CA SER A 540 -0.71 -8.33 2.44
C SER A 540 0.53 -8.11 3.31
N LEU A 541 1.70 -8.03 2.68
CA LEU A 541 2.95 -7.75 3.37
C LEU A 541 3.01 -6.34 3.96
N LEU A 542 2.37 -5.34 3.36
CA LEU A 542 2.39 -3.97 3.89
C LEU A 542 1.38 -3.78 5.04
N THR A 543 0.27 -4.49 5.01
CA THR A 543 -0.76 -4.39 6.05
C THR A 543 -0.43 -5.21 7.31
N TYR A 544 0.35 -6.29 7.19
CA TYR A 544 0.68 -7.16 8.32
C TYR A 544 1.66 -6.55 9.36
N PRO A 545 2.83 -5.99 8.97
CA PRO A 545 3.78 -5.36 9.89
C PRO A 545 3.24 -4.11 10.57
N ALA A 546 2.28 -3.41 9.96
CA ALA A 546 1.65 -2.26 10.59
C ALA A 546 0.90 -2.64 11.88
N VAL A 547 0.34 -3.86 11.94
CA VAL A 547 -0.25 -4.43 13.16
C VAL A 547 0.83 -4.85 14.16
N LEU A 548 1.90 -5.51 13.69
CA LEU A 548 3.06 -5.86 14.53
C LEU A 548 3.72 -4.63 15.15
N ARG A 549 3.73 -3.47 14.47
CA ARG A 549 4.29 -2.22 15.01
C ARG A 549 3.42 -1.67 16.14
N ALA A 550 2.09 -1.70 16.01
CA ALA A 550 1.18 -1.32 17.10
C ALA A 550 1.35 -2.24 18.32
N ASP A 551 1.47 -3.55 18.07
CA ASP A 551 1.76 -4.54 19.11
C ASP A 551 3.14 -4.30 19.75
N LEU A 552 4.16 -4.00 18.94
CA LEU A 552 5.53 -3.71 19.41
C LEU A 552 5.58 -2.44 20.26
N HIS A 553 4.87 -1.37 19.89
CA HIS A 553 4.77 -0.16 20.71
C HIS A 553 4.18 -0.46 22.08
N LEU A 554 3.14 -1.29 22.15
CA LEU A 554 2.57 -1.75 23.43
C LEU A 554 3.57 -2.64 24.18
N LEU A 555 4.16 -3.64 23.52
CA LEU A 555 5.14 -4.55 24.12
C LEU A 555 6.36 -3.80 24.66
N LEU A 556 6.88 -2.80 23.94
CA LEU A 556 7.98 -1.94 24.39
C LEU A 556 7.56 -1.04 25.55
N SER A 557 6.35 -0.50 25.53
CA SER A 557 5.81 0.32 26.64
C SER A 557 5.65 -0.51 27.92
N VAL A 558 5.14 -1.73 27.79
CA VAL A 558 5.04 -2.69 28.90
C VAL A 558 6.44 -3.13 29.35
N HIS A 559 7.35 -3.46 28.43
CA HIS A 559 8.74 -3.81 28.75
C HIS A 559 9.43 -2.69 29.52
N ALA A 560 9.28 -1.43 29.10
CA ALA A 560 9.82 -0.27 29.80
C ALA A 560 9.24 -0.12 31.22
N ALA A 561 7.93 -0.34 31.38
CA ALA A 561 7.27 -0.31 32.69
C ALA A 561 7.75 -1.46 33.61
N VAL A 562 7.91 -2.66 33.06
CA VAL A 562 8.45 -3.82 33.79
C VAL A 562 9.90 -3.56 34.21
N LYS A 563 10.74 -3.06 33.30
CA LYS A 563 12.13 -2.69 33.60
C LYS A 563 12.21 -1.63 34.70
N ALA A 564 11.40 -0.58 34.62
CA ALA A 564 11.33 0.45 35.65
C ALA A 564 10.89 -0.11 37.02
N ALA A 565 9.93 -1.05 37.04
CA ALA A 565 9.49 -1.69 38.27
C ALA A 565 10.57 -2.61 38.88
N LEU A 566 11.29 -3.37 38.04
CA LEU A 566 12.42 -4.19 38.45
C LEU A 566 13.55 -3.35 39.05
N GLU A 567 13.88 -2.21 38.42
CA GLU A 567 14.89 -1.28 38.94
C GLU A 567 14.50 -0.68 40.30
N ARG A 568 13.25 -0.22 40.46
CA ARG A 568 12.76 0.27 41.76
C ARG A 568 12.86 -0.80 42.85
N ALA A 569 12.48 -2.04 42.53
CA ALA A 569 12.53 -3.15 43.48
C ALA A 569 13.97 -3.61 43.79
N ARG A 570 14.93 -3.45 42.86
CA ARG A 570 16.37 -3.62 43.11
C ARG A 570 16.90 -2.57 44.07
N LEU A 571 16.58 -1.29 43.84
CA LEU A 571 16.98 -0.18 44.71
C LEU A 571 16.43 -0.35 46.14
N ALA A 572 15.22 -0.88 46.27
CA ALA A 572 14.61 -1.24 47.55
C ALA A 572 15.16 -2.53 48.20
N LYS A 573 16.19 -3.17 47.60
CA LYS A 573 16.80 -4.45 48.05
C LYS A 573 15.80 -5.62 48.15
N MET A 574 14.70 -5.54 47.42
CA MET A 574 13.65 -6.57 47.38
C MET A 574 13.95 -7.70 46.39
N LEU A 575 14.86 -7.48 45.43
CA LEU A 575 15.21 -8.40 44.35
C LEU A 575 16.73 -8.57 44.20
N GLY A 576 17.14 -9.76 43.75
CA GLY A 576 18.50 -10.04 43.27
C GLY A 576 18.58 -9.95 41.74
N SER A 577 18.20 -11.03 41.04
CA SER A 577 18.19 -11.11 39.57
C SER A 577 16.78 -10.94 38.98
N SER A 578 16.68 -10.36 37.77
CA SER A 578 15.39 -10.27 37.04
C SER A 578 14.78 -11.65 36.78
N LEU A 579 15.63 -12.64 36.49
CA LEU A 579 15.21 -14.03 36.20
C LEU A 579 14.64 -14.76 37.42
N GLN A 580 14.64 -14.15 38.60
CA GLN A 580 14.03 -14.67 39.84
C GLN A 580 12.76 -13.90 40.23
N SER A 581 12.30 -13.01 39.34
CA SER A 581 11.20 -12.09 39.60
C SER A 581 9.98 -12.51 38.79
N ALA A 582 8.84 -12.69 39.47
CA ALA A 582 7.54 -12.85 38.82
C ALA A 582 6.86 -11.49 38.74
N VAL A 583 6.33 -11.14 37.56
CA VAL A 583 5.76 -9.81 37.29
C VAL A 583 4.28 -9.93 36.93
N VAL A 584 3.47 -9.07 37.55
CA VAL A 584 2.05 -8.92 37.20
C VAL A 584 1.87 -7.60 36.44
N VAL A 585 1.46 -7.70 35.18
CA VAL A 585 1.19 -6.56 34.29
C VAL A 585 -0.32 -6.29 34.31
N SER A 586 -0.70 -5.07 34.69
CA SER A 586 -2.11 -4.66 34.72
C SER A 586 -2.35 -3.70 33.57
N VAL A 587 -3.25 -4.04 32.64
CA VAL A 587 -3.59 -3.19 31.48
C VAL A 587 -5.02 -2.64 31.60
N PRO A 588 -5.23 -1.36 31.22
CA PRO A 588 -6.50 -0.66 31.44
C PRO A 588 -7.62 -1.05 30.45
N ALA A 589 -7.30 -1.71 29.33
CA ALA A 589 -8.26 -1.99 28.27
C ALA A 589 -8.16 -3.43 27.72
N ALA A 590 -9.29 -3.99 27.30
CA ALA A 590 -9.38 -5.32 26.68
C ALA A 590 -8.53 -5.50 25.40
N PRO A 591 -8.37 -4.48 24.52
CA PRO A 591 -7.49 -4.59 23.36
C PRO A 591 -6.01 -4.81 23.73
N SER A 592 -5.49 -4.09 24.73
CA SER A 592 -4.10 -4.27 25.19
C SER A 592 -3.87 -5.65 25.81
N ALA A 593 -4.88 -6.19 26.50
CA ALA A 593 -4.84 -7.54 27.03
C ALA A 593 -4.84 -8.60 25.92
N ALA A 594 -5.62 -8.39 24.86
CA ALA A 594 -5.65 -9.28 23.70
C ALA A 594 -4.31 -9.32 22.96
N VAL A 595 -3.62 -8.18 22.85
CA VAL A 595 -2.26 -8.12 22.29
C VAL A 595 -1.29 -8.91 23.16
N LEU A 596 -1.24 -8.66 24.48
CA LEU A 596 -0.34 -9.40 25.37
C LEU A 596 -0.66 -10.91 25.39
N ALA A 597 -1.94 -11.29 25.27
CA ALA A 597 -2.35 -12.69 25.19
C ALA A 597 -1.81 -13.40 23.93
N ARG A 598 -1.70 -12.68 22.80
CA ARG A 598 -1.11 -13.22 21.56
C ARG A 598 0.36 -13.63 21.74
N TYR A 599 1.09 -12.91 22.59
CA TYR A 599 2.51 -13.17 22.88
C TYR A 599 2.72 -13.93 24.20
N ALA A 600 1.67 -14.48 24.80
CA ALA A 600 1.71 -15.03 26.17
C ALA A 600 2.82 -16.08 26.38
N ALA A 601 3.14 -16.86 25.36
CA ALA A 601 4.19 -17.88 25.39
C ALA A 601 5.61 -17.29 25.46
N ASP A 602 5.79 -16.03 25.03
CA ASP A 602 7.09 -15.38 24.89
C ASP A 602 7.29 -14.19 25.86
N LEU A 603 6.25 -13.78 26.61
CA LEU A 603 6.30 -12.58 27.45
C LEU A 603 7.40 -12.64 28.53
N ASP A 604 7.64 -13.80 29.12
CA ASP A 604 8.67 -14.02 30.14
C ASP A 604 10.09 -13.86 29.57
N ALA A 605 10.32 -14.38 28.36
CA ALA A 605 11.55 -14.16 27.60
C ALA A 605 11.70 -12.70 27.17
N LEU A 606 10.64 -12.08 26.63
CA LEU A 606 10.63 -10.69 26.15
C LEU A 606 10.90 -9.68 27.28
N PHE A 607 10.45 -9.97 28.51
CA PHE A 607 10.65 -9.10 29.66
C PHE A 607 11.81 -9.53 30.57
N VAL A 608 12.46 -10.65 30.27
CA VAL A 608 13.61 -11.20 31.01
C VAL A 608 13.27 -11.44 32.49
N VAL A 609 12.18 -12.17 32.73
CA VAL A 609 11.63 -12.45 34.07
C VAL A 609 11.26 -13.93 34.21
N SER A 610 10.98 -14.41 35.44
CA SER A 610 10.66 -15.84 35.64
C SER A 610 9.25 -16.20 35.20
N SER A 611 8.32 -15.24 35.20
CA SER A 611 6.95 -15.40 34.72
C SER A 611 6.26 -14.04 34.60
N VAL A 612 5.29 -13.97 33.70
CA VAL A 612 4.43 -12.80 33.47
C VAL A 612 2.97 -13.21 33.62
N GLU A 613 2.23 -12.52 34.49
CA GLU A 613 0.78 -12.66 34.61
C GLU A 613 0.13 -11.37 34.12
N VAL A 614 -0.78 -11.46 33.15
CA VAL A 614 -1.51 -10.30 32.60
C VAL A 614 -2.88 -10.21 33.25
N ARG A 615 -3.22 -9.04 33.81
CA ARG A 615 -4.53 -8.75 34.41
C ARG A 615 -5.21 -7.60 33.71
N VAL A 616 -6.52 -7.71 33.55
CA VAL A 616 -7.38 -6.66 32.97
C VAL A 616 -8.09 -5.95 34.11
N GLY A 617 -7.89 -4.64 34.25
CA GLY A 617 -8.55 -3.84 35.28
C GLY A 617 -8.08 -2.38 35.30
N ALA A 618 -8.92 -1.50 35.86
CA ALA A 618 -8.62 -0.08 36.01
C ALA A 618 -7.37 0.11 36.90
N ALA A 619 -6.30 0.67 36.34
CA ALA A 619 -5.18 1.14 37.14
C ALA A 619 -5.64 2.33 38.00
N PRO A 620 -5.28 2.41 39.30
CA PRO A 620 -5.52 3.61 40.08
C PRO A 620 -4.74 4.81 39.51
N PRO A 621 -5.19 6.07 39.69
CA PRO A 621 -4.86 7.21 38.84
C PRO A 621 -3.38 7.65 38.78
N GLU A 622 -2.48 7.01 39.52
CA GLU A 622 -1.04 7.35 39.57
C GLU A 622 -0.11 6.11 39.62
N ALA A 623 -0.61 4.90 39.34
CA ALA A 623 0.22 3.69 39.41
C ALA A 623 0.85 3.31 38.05
N PRO A 624 2.13 2.86 38.01
CA PRO A 624 2.76 2.35 36.79
C PRO A 624 2.03 1.10 36.25
N LEU A 625 2.05 0.90 34.93
CA LEU A 625 1.47 -0.24 34.20
C LEU A 625 1.88 -1.63 34.76
N CYS A 626 2.99 -1.70 35.48
CA CYS A 626 3.41 -2.85 36.28
C CYS A 626 3.19 -2.54 37.78
N THR A 627 2.18 -3.17 38.38
CA THR A 627 1.73 -2.85 39.75
C THR A 627 2.38 -3.71 40.83
N ARG A 628 2.96 -4.87 40.50
CA ARG A 628 3.57 -5.76 41.51
C ARG A 628 4.68 -6.65 40.94
N VAL A 629 5.86 -6.57 41.55
CA VAL A 629 6.98 -7.51 41.34
C VAL A 629 7.17 -8.33 42.61
N ARG A 630 7.16 -9.67 42.51
CA ARG A 630 7.46 -10.56 43.65
C ARG A 630 8.82 -11.22 43.43
N GLY A 631 9.75 -10.97 44.35
CA GLY A 631 10.99 -11.75 44.46
C GLY A 631 10.79 -12.96 45.35
N ARG A 632 11.12 -14.17 44.87
CA ARG A 632 11.40 -15.29 45.78
C ARG A 632 12.89 -15.27 46.09
N ARG A 633 13.28 -15.00 47.35
CA ARG A 633 14.62 -15.39 47.81
C ARG A 633 14.65 -16.92 47.84
N TRP A 634 15.38 -17.52 46.92
CA TRP A 634 15.76 -18.92 47.00
C TRP A 634 16.74 -19.06 48.18
N HIS A 635 16.27 -19.60 49.31
CA HIS A 635 17.18 -20.13 50.32
C HIS A 635 17.90 -21.35 49.72
N GLN A 636 19.23 -21.35 49.80
CA GLN A 636 20.07 -22.43 49.29
C GLN A 636 19.62 -23.79 49.87
N GLY A 637 19.07 -24.63 49.00
CA GLY A 637 18.81 -26.04 49.25
C GLY A 637 18.98 -26.79 47.93
N ARG A 638 20.19 -27.32 47.72
CA ARG A 638 20.63 -28.26 46.67
C ARG A 638 19.86 -28.24 45.33
N CYS A 639 20.53 -27.68 44.33
CA CYS A 639 20.25 -27.97 42.93
C CYS A 639 20.35 -29.48 42.68
N GLN A 640 19.22 -30.14 42.41
CA GLN A 640 19.18 -31.46 41.80
C GLN A 640 18.15 -31.49 40.67
N ARG A 641 18.70 -31.79 39.49
CA ARG A 641 18.06 -32.25 38.24
C ARG A 641 17.30 -31.21 37.42
N ALA A 642 17.27 -31.27 36.11
CA ALA A 642 18.07 -31.90 35.04
C ALA A 642 17.30 -31.56 33.76
N ALA A 643 18.03 -31.43 32.65
CA ALA A 643 17.49 -31.38 31.31
C ALA A 643 16.45 -32.48 31.05
N ALA A 644 15.36 -32.15 30.36
CA ALA A 644 14.50 -33.11 29.69
C ALA A 644 13.68 -32.43 28.58
N HIS A 645 14.29 -32.24 27.41
CA HIS A 645 13.59 -32.47 26.15
C HIS A 645 13.86 -33.92 25.75
N GLY A 646 12.79 -34.65 25.43
CA GLY A 646 12.85 -35.84 24.58
C GLY A 646 12.49 -37.17 25.26
N GLY A 647 11.41 -37.78 24.75
CA GLY A 647 11.33 -39.23 24.61
C GLY A 647 10.42 -39.97 25.58
N ALA A 648 9.14 -40.07 25.24
CA ALA A 648 8.31 -41.19 25.67
C ALA A 648 8.60 -42.39 24.74
N SER A 649 9.15 -43.48 25.28
CA SER A 649 8.84 -44.86 24.85
C SER A 649 9.49 -45.86 25.80
N ALA A 650 8.66 -46.76 26.30
CA ALA A 650 8.94 -47.80 27.27
C ALA A 650 9.89 -48.89 26.74
N ARG A 651 10.78 -49.40 27.61
CA ARG A 651 11.28 -50.78 27.55
C ARG A 651 11.62 -51.32 28.95
N GLY A 652 10.98 -52.42 29.33
CA GLY A 652 11.63 -53.58 29.96
C GLY A 652 11.37 -54.76 29.01
N ALA A 653 12.21 -55.78 28.86
CA ALA A 653 13.39 -56.24 29.56
C ALA A 653 14.18 -57.17 28.61
N GLY A 654 15.39 -57.57 28.99
CA GLY A 654 15.99 -58.80 28.48
C GLY A 654 17.37 -58.66 27.83
N ALA A 655 18.36 -59.19 28.53
CA ALA A 655 19.76 -59.27 28.17
C ALA A 655 20.07 -60.23 27.01
N THR A 656 21.18 -59.97 26.29
CA THR A 656 22.34 -60.85 26.01
C THR A 656 23.05 -60.45 24.70
N SER A 657 24.34 -60.79 24.63
CA SER A 657 25.39 -60.17 23.82
C SER A 657 25.58 -60.79 22.41
N PRO A 658 26.71 -60.55 21.70
CA PRO A 658 26.80 -59.67 20.53
C PRO A 658 27.08 -60.44 19.23
N ARG A 659 27.08 -59.76 18.07
CA ARG A 659 27.93 -60.10 16.92
C ARG A 659 27.91 -59.03 15.81
N ARG A 660 29.14 -58.61 15.45
CA ARG A 660 29.70 -58.35 14.11
C ARG A 660 29.18 -57.14 13.31
N GLU A 661 30.09 -56.20 13.05
CA GLU A 661 30.76 -55.95 11.75
C GLU A 661 29.81 -55.11 10.86
N ASP A 662 30.16 -53.99 10.25
CA ASP A 662 31.47 -53.45 9.87
C ASP A 662 31.28 -52.01 9.38
N SER A 663 32.32 -51.18 9.56
CA SER A 663 32.89 -50.22 8.60
C SER A 663 31.98 -49.14 7.93
N LEU A 664 32.41 -47.93 7.60
CA LEU A 664 33.64 -47.15 7.72
C LEU A 664 33.24 -45.74 7.29
N CYS A 665 33.58 -44.71 8.06
CA CYS A 665 33.46 -43.31 7.67
C CYS A 665 34.88 -42.75 7.51
N GLY A 666 35.24 -42.38 6.28
CA GLY A 666 36.53 -41.78 5.93
C GLY A 666 36.36 -40.29 5.61
N LYS A 667 36.95 -39.44 6.45
CA LYS A 667 37.05 -37.98 6.32
C LYS A 667 37.87 -37.57 5.09
N VAL A 668 37.51 -36.43 4.49
CA VAL A 668 38.25 -35.73 3.44
C VAL A 668 38.93 -34.49 4.02
N GLN A 669 40.22 -34.32 3.74
CA GLN A 669 40.95 -33.05 3.81
C GLN A 669 41.97 -32.94 2.66
N GLY A 670 41.88 -31.82 1.92
CA GLY A 670 43.02 -31.02 1.45
C GLY A 670 43.71 -31.37 0.13
N GLY A 671 43.84 -30.38 -0.77
CA GLY A 671 44.91 -30.38 -1.79
C GLY A 671 44.66 -29.53 -3.04
N ARG A 672 45.51 -28.50 -3.24
CA ARG A 672 45.53 -27.49 -4.33
C ARG A 672 46.19 -27.98 -5.65
N ARG A 673 46.10 -27.08 -6.68
CA ARG A 673 46.86 -26.93 -7.96
C ARG A 673 46.19 -27.64 -9.15
N GLY A 674 46.13 -27.13 -10.38
CA GLY A 674 46.75 -26.01 -11.12
C GLY A 674 46.13 -26.01 -12.55
N ALA A 675 45.84 -24.85 -13.13
CA ALA A 675 46.52 -24.27 -14.30
C ALA A 675 46.24 -24.92 -15.68
N GLY A 676 45.67 -24.12 -16.61
CA GLY A 676 46.06 -24.07 -18.02
C GLY A 676 45.15 -24.74 -19.06
N GLY A 677 44.88 -24.02 -20.16
CA GLY A 677 44.67 -24.64 -21.48
C GLY A 677 43.41 -24.23 -22.25
N ALA A 678 43.60 -23.43 -23.29
CA ALA A 678 42.60 -22.97 -24.26
C ALA A 678 42.17 -24.04 -25.28
N ALA A 679 41.00 -23.86 -25.91
CA ALA A 679 40.80 -23.82 -27.37
C ALA A 679 39.33 -24.07 -27.80
N SER A 680 38.76 -23.05 -28.45
CA SER A 680 37.90 -23.03 -29.65
C SER A 680 37.16 -24.29 -30.14
N ARG A 681 35.86 -24.16 -30.46
CA ARG A 681 35.25 -24.11 -31.83
C ARG A 681 33.78 -24.54 -31.82
N GLY A 682 32.95 -23.80 -32.58
CA GLY A 682 31.82 -24.35 -33.36
C GLY A 682 30.43 -24.27 -32.73
N GLY A 683 29.57 -23.36 -33.23
CA GLY A 683 28.10 -23.42 -33.07
C GLY A 683 27.46 -24.45 -34.02
N PRO A 684 26.19 -24.28 -34.48
CA PRO A 684 25.09 -23.41 -34.04
C PRO A 684 23.72 -24.14 -33.91
N ASN A 685 22.69 -23.38 -33.46
CA ASN A 685 21.23 -23.59 -33.63
C ASN A 685 20.63 -24.86 -32.97
N VAL A 686 19.44 -24.79 -32.34
CA VAL A 686 18.13 -24.81 -33.00
C VAL A 686 17.03 -24.39 -32.01
N ARG A 687 16.20 -23.43 -32.46
CA ARG A 687 14.80 -23.08 -32.11
C ARG A 687 14.42 -22.62 -30.70
#